data_AF-A0A3D4UK07-F1
#
_entry.id   AF-A0A3D4UK07-F1
#
_cell.length_a   1.000
_cell.length_b   1.000
_cell.length_c   1.000
_cell.angle_alpha   90.00
_cell.angle_beta   90.00
_cell.angle_gamma   90.00
#
_symmetry.space_group_name_H-M   'P 1'
#
loop_
_entity.id
_entity.type
_entity.pdbx_description
1 polymer ?
#
loop_
_entity_poly.entity_id
_entity_poly.type
_entity_poly.pdbx_seq_one_letter_code
_entity_poly.pdbx_strand_id
1 'polypeptide(L)'
;MIQIEEVHIEELRGIKNLTLYMGRKAFAIHGPNGSGKSGVVDAIEFGLTGDMTRLSGKGTAGLSVKTHGPHVDARDYPDKALVRLKVYLPGLDKTVTMTRKVKAPNELILQPDDDAVRDVLAEVAAHPEITLTRRQIIKFILTEAGNRSKDIQALLRLESIDGTRASLKTAANRTKSAHTAAVAARESAADALRRHLDLPKLEPDQMLAVINSHRKVLGLEELAELTATTSFTEGVVEDEESPSKLEKETALRDLEALSDSVKSPVPDGDPDLRQLRDQLKRLQDEPDLLVALQRRSFVKTGLEFVSDDSCPLCDTEWEAEALRSHLREKVRKSEDAETIETALKQSAAKLRGQVESLRALAQPIAKAARTLELEAPADALNKWLDDLLAFKTELGTVEGALSTSSRVASNWREVPGDLGKSIETIRSALKKLPDRSATSKATASLAVAQERLKAYREKRRDEKHHETASADARSVYNAYCEASNKVLADLYEDVQKTFAEWYRAINKDDEGKFTAKLSPSEGKLDLAVDFHERGLFHPGAYHSEGHQDGMGLCLYLALMQQLLGEDFKLAVLDDVVMSVDKQHRKEVCGLLRREFPDTQFVITTHDEAWLHQMRSAKLVSRTSAVNFRSWTIDHGPRVQVAQDAWEEIETELENERVSVAAGILRRYLEYISGEVCAAIGASVPLKLDNNYDLGDLLPNAIGRFGDLLKKAEKAADSWGDADALAAAKAARERFDDNKAASNVEQWMVNKAVHYNEWANFEKADFESVVSVFKDLVDCFKCTKCGALLEAQPRTGAKKLGCECLAVSYTLIRK
;
A
#
# COMPACT_ATOMS: atom_id res chain seq x y z
N MET A 1 -3.99 -3.61 21.65
CA MET A 1 -4.25 -2.38 20.83
C MET A 1 -5.50 -1.49 21.14
N ILE A 2 -6.10 -1.44 22.34
CA ILE A 2 -7.18 -0.45 22.71
C ILE A 2 -8.65 -0.78 22.36
N GLN A 3 -9.55 -0.18 23.16
CA GLN A 3 -10.99 -0.06 22.94
C GLN A 3 -11.44 1.39 23.19
N ILE A 4 -12.40 1.89 22.44
CA ILE A 4 -12.95 3.24 22.54
C ILE A 4 -14.08 3.30 23.58
N GLU A 5 -13.92 4.17 24.57
CA GLU A 5 -14.97 4.53 25.54
C GLU A 5 -15.82 5.69 25.03
N GLU A 6 -15.19 6.73 24.50
CA GLU A 6 -15.82 7.99 24.11
C GLU A 6 -15.12 8.61 22.90
N VAL A 7 -15.91 9.19 22.00
CA VAL A 7 -15.44 9.97 20.85
C VAL A 7 -16.05 11.36 20.91
N HIS A 8 -15.22 12.39 20.99
CA HIS A 8 -15.62 13.79 20.91
C HIS A 8 -15.01 14.43 19.66
N ILE A 9 -15.83 15.10 18.86
CA ILE A 9 -15.49 15.65 17.55
C ILE A 9 -15.95 17.10 17.51
N GLU A 10 -15.05 18.01 17.12
CA GLU A 10 -15.35 19.43 16.99
C GLU A 10 -14.82 19.94 15.64
N GLU A 11 -15.65 20.68 14.91
CA GLU A 11 -15.38 21.32 13.62
C GLU A 11 -14.60 20.43 12.63
N LEU A 12 -15.02 19.16 12.46
CA LEU A 12 -14.35 18.17 11.60
C LEU A 12 -15.31 17.66 10.53
N ARG A 13 -14.91 17.69 9.26
CA ARG A 13 -15.71 17.20 8.11
C ARG A 13 -17.11 17.83 8.09
N GLY A 14 -18.17 17.04 8.22
CA GLY A 14 -19.55 17.53 8.33
C GLY A 14 -20.04 17.72 9.76
N ILE A 15 -19.15 17.67 10.77
CA ILE A 15 -19.51 17.65 12.19
C ILE A 15 -19.05 18.96 12.83
N LYS A 16 -20.00 19.70 13.42
CA LYS A 16 -19.74 20.92 14.19
C LYS A 16 -19.30 20.59 15.62
N ASN A 17 -20.11 19.84 16.35
CA ASN A 17 -19.81 19.36 17.68
C ASN A 17 -20.61 18.07 17.92
N LEU A 18 -19.92 16.99 18.30
CA LEU A 18 -20.54 15.71 18.56
C LEU A 18 -19.77 14.93 19.63
N THR A 19 -20.49 14.33 20.58
CA THR A 19 -19.93 13.37 21.54
C THR A 19 -20.71 12.06 21.47
N LEU A 20 -19.99 10.94 21.35
CA LEU A 20 -20.55 9.58 21.33
C LEU A 20 -19.93 8.72 22.43
N TYR A 21 -20.78 8.10 23.24
CA TYR A 21 -20.37 7.19 24.33
C TYR A 21 -20.51 5.73 23.87
N MET A 22 -19.39 5.09 23.55
CA MET A 22 -19.35 3.72 23.01
C MET A 22 -19.17 2.66 24.10
N GLY A 23 -18.54 3.02 25.22
CA GLY A 23 -18.44 2.17 26.41
C GLY A 23 -17.72 0.84 26.18
N ARG A 24 -16.75 0.79 25.26
CA ARG A 24 -15.92 -0.40 24.91
C ARG A 24 -16.71 -1.56 24.31
N LYS A 25 -17.95 -1.33 23.88
CA LYS A 25 -18.82 -2.35 23.27
C LYS A 25 -18.98 -2.07 21.79
N ALA A 26 -19.36 -3.11 21.04
CA ALA A 26 -19.76 -2.93 19.66
C ALA A 26 -20.89 -1.88 19.57
N PHE A 27 -20.74 -0.95 18.63
CA PHE A 27 -21.51 0.28 18.57
C PHE A 27 -21.97 0.55 17.15
N ALA A 28 -23.26 0.85 16.94
CA ALA A 28 -23.80 1.13 15.61
C ALA A 28 -24.19 2.59 15.42
N ILE A 29 -23.82 3.16 14.27
CA ILE A 29 -24.22 4.50 13.84
C ILE A 29 -25.11 4.35 12.62
N HIS A 30 -26.41 4.55 12.81
CA HIS A 30 -27.40 4.42 11.76
C HIS A 30 -27.88 5.78 11.25
N GLY A 31 -28.15 5.92 9.94
CA GLY A 31 -28.76 7.11 9.37
C GLY A 31 -28.68 7.17 7.84
N PRO A 32 -29.45 8.04 7.18
CA PRO A 32 -29.48 8.12 5.71
C PRO A 32 -28.13 8.55 5.12
N ASN A 33 -27.98 8.42 3.81
CA ASN A 33 -26.78 8.90 3.11
C ASN A 33 -26.61 10.40 3.29
N GLY A 34 -25.36 10.84 3.49
CA GLY A 34 -25.06 12.24 3.77
C GLY A 34 -25.36 12.71 5.20
N SER A 35 -25.80 11.83 6.11
CA SER A 35 -26.13 12.24 7.50
C SER A 35 -24.92 12.49 8.40
N GLY A 36 -23.68 12.29 7.92
CA GLY A 36 -22.45 12.50 8.70
C GLY A 36 -21.82 11.24 9.30
N LYS A 37 -22.35 10.04 9.04
CA LYS A 37 -21.83 8.75 9.59
C LYS A 37 -20.34 8.53 9.31
N SER A 38 -19.93 8.61 8.05
CA SER A 38 -18.54 8.46 7.64
C SER A 38 -17.63 9.54 8.23
N GLY A 39 -18.18 10.70 8.62
CA GLY A 39 -17.42 11.71 9.35
C GLY A 39 -16.98 11.26 10.75
N VAL A 40 -17.76 10.39 11.40
CA VAL A 40 -17.35 9.76 12.67
C VAL A 40 -16.23 8.76 12.44
N VAL A 41 -16.29 8.01 11.33
CA VAL A 41 -15.23 7.07 10.94
C VAL A 41 -13.93 7.82 10.65
N ASP A 42 -14.00 8.86 9.83
CA ASP A 42 -12.86 9.76 9.54
C ASP A 42 -12.29 10.36 10.84
N ALA A 43 -13.14 10.72 11.81
CA ALA A 43 -12.70 11.25 13.09
C ALA A 43 -11.94 10.22 13.94
N ILE A 44 -12.43 8.99 14.02
CA ILE A 44 -11.76 7.93 14.78
C ILE A 44 -10.40 7.62 14.13
N GLU A 45 -10.37 7.45 12.81
CA GLU A 45 -9.13 7.23 12.06
C GLU A 45 -8.13 8.38 12.34
N PHE A 46 -8.58 9.62 12.17
CA PHE A 46 -7.75 10.81 12.41
C PHE A 46 -7.23 10.88 13.85
N GLY A 47 -8.07 10.60 14.85
CA GLY A 47 -7.66 10.60 16.25
C GLY A 47 -6.55 9.59 16.54
N LEU A 48 -6.59 8.43 15.91
CA LEU A 48 -5.59 7.36 16.09
C LEU A 48 -4.31 7.64 15.29
N THR A 49 -4.42 7.90 13.99
CA THR A 49 -3.28 7.90 13.05
C THR A 49 -2.75 9.30 12.74
N GLY A 50 -3.59 10.34 12.90
CA GLY A 50 -3.33 11.69 12.39
C GLY A 50 -3.67 11.86 10.90
N ASP A 51 -4.18 10.82 10.24
CA ASP A 51 -4.56 10.85 8.82
C ASP A 51 -6.03 10.44 8.62
N MET A 52 -6.56 10.72 7.43
CA MET A 52 -7.89 10.27 7.00
C MET A 52 -7.75 9.65 5.62
N THR A 53 -7.91 8.33 5.47
CA THR A 53 -7.73 7.60 4.20
C THR A 53 -8.67 8.09 3.09
N ARG A 54 -9.76 8.79 3.42
CA ARG A 54 -10.61 9.46 2.41
C ARG A 54 -10.00 10.72 1.82
N LEU A 55 -9.07 11.34 2.52
CA LEU A 55 -8.36 12.57 2.16
C LEU A 55 -6.90 12.32 1.78
N SER A 56 -6.41 11.09 1.97
CA SER A 56 -5.05 10.68 1.65
C SER A 56 -5.03 9.41 0.78
N GLY A 57 -3.96 9.24 0.01
CA GLY A 57 -3.74 8.06 -0.82
C GLY A 57 -4.19 8.17 -2.29
N LYS A 58 -4.32 7.03 -2.96
CA LYS A 58 -4.57 6.97 -4.42
C LYS A 58 -5.97 7.50 -4.77
N GLY A 59 -6.03 8.49 -5.66
CA GLY A 59 -7.28 9.10 -6.14
C GLY A 59 -7.88 10.12 -5.19
N THR A 60 -7.07 10.74 -4.32
CA THR A 60 -7.48 11.85 -3.44
C THR A 60 -6.63 13.11 -3.69
N ALA A 61 -6.02 13.25 -4.86
CA ALA A 61 -5.16 14.40 -5.09
C ALA A 61 -5.98 15.71 -5.20
N GLY A 62 -5.33 16.80 -4.78
CA GLY A 62 -6.01 18.04 -4.38
C GLY A 62 -6.63 18.00 -2.97
N LEU A 63 -6.81 16.83 -2.35
CA LEU A 63 -7.27 16.71 -0.96
C LEU A 63 -6.09 16.68 0.01
N SER A 64 -6.35 17.12 1.24
CA SER A 64 -5.39 17.05 2.34
C SER A 64 -6.14 17.14 3.67
N VAL A 65 -5.63 16.49 4.70
CA VAL A 65 -6.20 16.57 6.05
C VAL A 65 -6.22 18.02 6.54
N LYS A 66 -5.16 18.80 6.30
CA LYS A 66 -5.06 20.18 6.77
C LYS A 66 -6.13 21.10 6.18
N THR A 67 -6.46 20.92 4.90
CA THR A 67 -7.39 21.79 4.17
C THR A 67 -8.82 21.27 4.18
N HIS A 68 -9.01 19.94 4.18
CA HIS A 68 -10.32 19.30 3.98
C HIS A 68 -10.79 18.45 5.18
N GLY A 69 -9.93 18.31 6.19
CA GLY A 69 -10.27 17.72 7.49
C GLY A 69 -11.18 18.62 8.34
N PRO A 70 -10.96 19.95 8.44
CA PRO A 70 -11.86 20.83 9.19
C PRO A 70 -13.24 20.89 8.54
N HIS A 71 -14.23 21.33 9.32
CA HIS A 71 -15.52 21.70 8.80
C HIS A 71 -15.37 22.78 7.72
N VAL A 72 -16.28 22.82 6.74
CA VAL A 72 -16.17 23.74 5.61
C VAL A 72 -16.06 25.21 6.05
N ASP A 73 -16.81 25.62 7.09
CA ASP A 73 -16.73 26.98 7.67
C ASP A 73 -15.51 27.19 8.58
N ALA A 74 -14.79 26.13 8.94
CA ALA A 74 -13.59 26.15 9.77
C ALA A 74 -12.32 25.83 8.97
N ARG A 75 -12.39 25.79 7.62
CA ARG A 75 -11.27 25.48 6.73
C ARG A 75 -10.03 26.33 6.99
N ASP A 76 -10.22 27.63 7.19
CA ASP A 76 -9.13 28.59 7.46
C ASP A 76 -8.68 28.58 8.94
N TYR A 77 -9.38 27.83 9.79
CA TYR A 77 -9.15 27.72 11.23
C TYR A 77 -8.94 26.25 11.66
N PRO A 78 -7.92 25.56 11.13
CA PRO A 78 -7.67 24.14 11.42
C PRO A 78 -7.30 23.85 12.89
N ASP A 79 -7.09 24.88 13.71
CA ASP A 79 -6.89 24.79 15.16
C ASP A 79 -8.18 24.56 15.95
N LYS A 80 -9.33 24.91 15.36
CA LYS A 80 -10.67 24.63 15.93
C LYS A 80 -11.12 23.19 15.68
N ALA A 81 -10.62 22.58 14.61
CA ALA A 81 -10.92 21.19 14.26
C ALA A 81 -10.10 20.22 15.13
N LEU A 82 -10.78 19.46 15.97
CA LEU A 82 -10.13 18.48 16.86
C LEU A 82 -10.95 17.21 17.03
N VAL A 83 -10.24 16.14 17.38
CA VAL A 83 -10.83 14.90 17.85
C VAL A 83 -10.21 14.55 19.19
N ARG A 84 -11.06 14.20 20.15
CA ARG A 84 -10.66 13.65 21.44
C ARG A 84 -11.25 12.25 21.58
N LEU A 85 -10.39 11.26 21.77
CA LEU A 85 -10.78 9.88 22.02
C LEU A 85 -10.44 9.53 23.47
N LYS A 86 -11.40 8.99 24.21
CA LYS A 86 -11.13 8.32 25.48
C LYS A 86 -11.06 6.83 25.20
N VAL A 87 -9.90 6.23 25.44
CA VAL A 87 -9.60 4.85 25.07
C VAL A 87 -9.10 4.07 26.27
N TYR A 88 -9.51 2.81 26.37
CA TYR A 88 -9.03 1.85 27.35
C TYR A 88 -7.99 0.96 26.70
N LEU A 89 -6.84 0.76 27.35
CA LEU A 89 -5.71 -0.05 26.90
C LEU A 89 -5.70 -1.36 27.71
N PRO A 90 -6.22 -2.48 27.19
CA PRO A 90 -6.37 -3.72 27.97
C PRO A 90 -5.05 -4.26 28.52
N GLY A 91 -3.96 -4.19 27.73
CA GLY A 91 -2.64 -4.67 28.15
C GLY A 91 -2.01 -3.87 29.30
N LEU A 92 -2.49 -2.64 29.54
CA LEU A 92 -2.04 -1.78 30.62
C LEU A 92 -3.08 -1.60 31.74
N ASP A 93 -4.31 -2.10 31.55
CA ASP A 93 -5.48 -1.83 32.41
C ASP A 93 -5.64 -0.33 32.73
N LYS A 94 -5.52 0.51 31.71
CA LYS A 94 -5.53 1.97 31.84
C LYS A 94 -6.49 2.62 30.85
N THR A 95 -7.14 3.70 31.29
CA THR A 95 -7.90 4.59 30.41
C THR A 95 -7.12 5.87 30.17
N VAL A 96 -7.03 6.29 28.91
CA VAL A 96 -6.26 7.44 28.44
C VAL A 96 -7.15 8.30 27.57
N THR A 97 -7.05 9.60 27.73
CA THR A 97 -7.64 10.59 26.83
C THR A 97 -6.55 11.06 25.86
N MET A 98 -6.79 10.86 24.58
CA MET A 98 -5.95 11.36 23.50
C MET A 98 -6.66 12.47 22.74
N THR A 99 -5.96 13.54 22.38
CA THR A 99 -6.49 14.64 21.57
C THR A 99 -5.54 14.95 20.41
N ARG A 100 -6.09 15.07 19.20
CA ARG A 100 -5.38 15.56 18.01
C ARG A 100 -6.12 16.76 17.41
N LYS A 101 -5.37 17.71 16.87
CA LYS A 101 -5.89 18.88 16.16
C LYS A 101 -5.44 18.87 14.71
N VAL A 102 -6.31 19.30 13.80
CA VAL A 102 -5.99 19.30 12.36
C VAL A 102 -4.83 20.23 12.00
N LYS A 103 -4.62 21.31 12.77
CA LYS A 103 -3.46 22.21 12.60
C LYS A 103 -2.11 21.48 12.73
N ALA A 104 -2.03 20.47 13.59
CA ALA A 104 -0.83 19.69 13.88
C ALA A 104 -1.20 18.19 13.94
N PRO A 105 -1.49 17.57 12.78
CA PRO A 105 -2.07 16.22 12.72
C PRO A 105 -1.16 15.14 13.34
N ASN A 106 0.15 15.38 13.31
CA ASN A 106 1.17 14.47 13.87
C ASN A 106 1.42 14.68 15.37
N GLU A 107 0.86 15.72 15.98
CA GLU A 107 1.02 15.99 17.41
C GLU A 107 -0.14 15.35 18.21
N LEU A 108 0.21 14.42 19.09
CA LEU A 108 -0.73 13.71 19.96
C LEU A 108 -0.60 14.22 21.40
N ILE A 109 -1.69 14.79 21.93
CA ILE A 109 -1.79 15.24 23.32
C ILE A 109 -2.43 14.12 24.14
N LEU A 110 -1.75 13.68 25.22
CA LEU A 110 -2.15 12.53 26.04
C LEU A 110 -2.42 12.93 27.50
N GLN A 111 -3.42 12.29 28.11
CA GLN A 111 -3.71 12.40 29.54
C GLN A 111 -4.24 11.07 30.09
N PRO A 112 -3.49 10.37 30.97
CA PRO A 112 -2.10 10.63 31.37
C PRO A 112 -1.10 10.40 30.22
N ASP A 113 0.06 11.03 30.31
CA ASP A 113 1.14 10.95 29.31
C ASP A 113 2.29 10.09 29.85
N ASP A 114 2.22 8.79 29.59
CA ASP A 114 3.21 7.78 30.02
C ASP A 114 3.91 7.18 28.78
N ASP A 115 5.21 6.84 28.88
CA ASP A 115 5.96 6.23 27.77
C ASP A 115 5.33 4.90 27.29
N ALA A 116 4.92 4.04 28.22
CA ALA A 116 4.25 2.78 27.88
C ALA A 116 2.90 2.99 27.14
N VAL A 117 2.21 4.10 27.43
CA VAL A 117 0.98 4.47 26.69
C VAL A 117 1.35 4.94 25.30
N ARG A 118 2.40 5.77 25.15
CA ARG A 118 2.89 6.22 23.84
C ARG A 118 3.28 5.06 22.94
N ASP A 119 3.94 4.04 23.48
CA ASP A 119 4.33 2.85 22.71
C ASP A 119 3.12 2.10 22.14
N VAL A 120 2.11 1.83 22.98
CA VAL A 120 0.86 1.16 22.54
C VAL A 120 0.12 2.00 21.49
N LEU A 121 0.08 3.32 21.65
CA LEU A 121 -0.61 4.20 20.70
C LEU A 121 0.18 4.38 19.39
N ALA A 122 1.51 4.32 19.44
CA ALA A 122 2.35 4.32 18.24
C ALA A 122 2.14 3.03 17.44
N GLU A 123 1.99 1.88 18.12
CA GLU A 123 1.61 0.61 17.49
C GLU A 123 0.23 0.74 16.82
N VAL A 124 -0.79 1.23 17.52
CA VAL A 124 -2.12 1.44 16.93
C VAL A 124 -2.10 2.40 15.74
N ALA A 125 -1.35 3.49 15.82
CA ALA A 125 -1.20 4.44 14.71
C ALA A 125 -0.52 3.81 13.48
N ALA A 126 0.27 2.75 13.67
CA ALA A 126 0.86 1.97 12.59
C ALA A 126 -0.11 0.98 11.93
N HIS A 127 -1.35 0.88 12.42
CA HIS A 127 -2.42 0.00 11.93
C HIS A 127 -3.65 0.78 11.42
N PRO A 128 -3.52 1.65 10.39
CA PRO A 128 -4.67 2.38 9.81
C PRO A 128 -5.78 1.47 9.28
N GLU A 129 -5.47 0.21 8.96
CA GLU A 129 -6.39 -0.84 8.55
C GLU A 129 -7.43 -1.22 9.62
N ILE A 130 -7.33 -0.72 10.85
CA ILE A 130 -8.41 -0.77 11.85
C ILE A 130 -9.69 -0.12 11.30
N THR A 131 -9.56 0.86 10.41
CA THR A 131 -10.67 1.51 9.73
C THR A 131 -10.85 0.95 8.33
N LEU A 132 -12.03 0.35 8.09
CA LEU A 132 -12.36 -0.33 6.85
C LEU A 132 -13.62 0.24 6.21
N THR A 133 -13.46 0.72 4.99
CA THR A 133 -14.52 1.17 4.09
C THR A 133 -14.80 0.10 3.04
N ARG A 134 -15.99 0.13 2.42
CA ARG A 134 -16.28 -0.72 1.26
C ARG A 134 -15.20 -0.62 0.16
N ARG A 135 -14.66 0.58 -0.08
CA ARG A 135 -13.60 0.81 -1.07
C ARG A 135 -12.33 0.02 -0.76
N GLN A 136 -11.99 -0.16 0.52
CA GLN A 136 -10.80 -0.94 0.92
C GLN A 136 -11.05 -2.44 0.80
N ILE A 137 -12.22 -2.93 1.20
CA ILE A 137 -12.62 -4.35 1.06
C ILE A 137 -12.46 -4.83 -0.38
N ILE A 138 -12.96 -4.05 -1.34
CA ILE A 138 -12.93 -4.40 -2.76
C ILE A 138 -11.49 -4.44 -3.31
N LYS A 139 -10.57 -3.63 -2.76
CA LYS A 139 -9.15 -3.62 -3.23
C LYS A 139 -8.49 -4.98 -3.04
N PHE A 140 -8.82 -5.72 -1.99
CA PHE A 140 -8.24 -7.05 -1.77
C PHE A 140 -8.77 -8.10 -2.75
N ILE A 141 -9.92 -7.85 -3.37
CA ILE A 141 -10.64 -8.82 -4.21
C ILE A 141 -10.45 -8.54 -5.70
N LEU A 142 -10.71 -7.32 -6.17
CA LEU A 142 -10.82 -7.01 -7.61
C LEU A 142 -9.56 -6.41 -8.26
N THR A 143 -8.50 -6.12 -7.50
CA THR A 143 -7.30 -5.50 -8.07
C THR A 143 -6.41 -6.50 -8.82
N GLU A 144 -5.59 -6.00 -9.75
CA GLU A 144 -4.57 -6.78 -10.42
C GLU A 144 -3.61 -7.44 -9.41
N ALA A 145 -3.12 -8.64 -9.71
CA ALA A 145 -2.31 -9.45 -8.79
C ALA A 145 -1.09 -8.73 -8.20
N GLY A 146 -0.44 -7.85 -8.97
CA GLY A 146 0.67 -7.04 -8.48
C GLY A 146 0.24 -5.98 -7.46
N ASN A 147 -0.91 -5.32 -7.68
CA ASN A 147 -1.46 -4.36 -6.73
C ASN A 147 -2.03 -5.06 -5.49
N ARG A 148 -2.70 -6.21 -5.66
CA ARG A 148 -3.16 -7.04 -4.53
C ARG A 148 -2.00 -7.45 -3.64
N SER A 149 -0.89 -7.92 -4.23
CA SER A 149 0.33 -8.24 -3.48
C SER A 149 0.79 -7.05 -2.65
N LYS A 150 0.88 -5.86 -3.26
CA LYS A 150 1.31 -4.64 -2.56
C LYS A 150 0.34 -4.23 -1.44
N ASP A 151 -0.95 -4.25 -1.70
CA ASP A 151 -1.98 -3.83 -0.73
C ASP A 151 -2.04 -4.81 0.46
N ILE A 152 -1.96 -6.12 0.21
CA ILE A 152 -1.93 -7.14 1.26
C ILE A 152 -0.60 -7.14 2.01
N GLN A 153 0.53 -6.99 1.31
CA GLN A 153 1.83 -6.83 1.96
C GLN A 153 1.90 -5.56 2.80
N ALA A 154 1.29 -4.45 2.36
CA ALA A 154 1.23 -3.22 3.15
C ALA A 154 0.41 -3.42 4.43
N LEU A 155 -0.73 -4.09 4.31
CA LEU A 155 -1.53 -4.48 5.47
C LEU A 155 -0.75 -5.40 6.43
N LEU A 156 0.00 -6.38 5.89
CA LEU A 156 0.82 -7.29 6.68
C LEU A 156 2.20 -6.71 7.08
N ARG A 157 2.50 -5.47 6.68
CA ARG A 157 3.79 -4.76 6.90
C ARG A 157 5.03 -5.51 6.38
N LEU A 158 4.89 -6.09 5.20
CA LEU A 158 5.90 -6.93 4.53
C LEU A 158 6.71 -6.18 3.46
N GLU A 159 6.60 -4.84 3.36
CA GLU A 159 7.27 -4.08 2.28
C GLU A 159 8.80 -4.12 2.39
N SER A 160 9.32 -4.23 3.62
CA SER A 160 10.75 -4.38 3.89
C SER A 160 11.33 -5.66 3.25
N ILE A 161 10.49 -6.68 3.06
CA ILE A 161 10.90 -7.97 2.50
C ILE A 161 11.29 -7.79 1.03
N ASP A 162 10.47 -7.08 0.26
CA ASP A 162 10.73 -6.83 -1.16
C ASP A 162 11.83 -5.78 -1.37
N GLY A 163 11.93 -4.78 -0.48
CA GLY A 163 13.06 -3.83 -0.49
C GLY A 163 14.42 -4.51 -0.27
N THR A 164 14.48 -5.45 0.67
CA THR A 164 15.69 -6.25 0.93
C THR A 164 16.01 -7.16 -0.27
N ARG A 165 14.99 -7.81 -0.85
CA ARG A 165 15.13 -8.65 -2.06
C ARG A 165 15.74 -7.87 -3.23
N ALA A 166 15.23 -6.66 -3.51
CA ALA A 166 15.72 -5.81 -4.59
C ALA A 166 17.17 -5.37 -4.38
N SER A 167 17.53 -5.04 -3.13
CA SER A 167 18.89 -4.65 -2.74
C SER A 167 19.89 -5.80 -2.94
N LEU A 168 19.53 -7.01 -2.50
CA LEU A 168 20.35 -8.22 -2.69
C LEU A 168 20.51 -8.59 -4.18
N LYS A 169 19.43 -8.47 -4.99
CA LYS A 169 19.47 -8.69 -6.44
C LYS A 169 20.46 -7.73 -7.12
N THR A 170 20.43 -6.46 -6.71
CA THR A 170 21.34 -5.42 -7.20
C THR A 170 22.79 -5.73 -6.83
N ALA A 171 23.04 -6.13 -5.57
CA ALA A 171 24.37 -6.52 -5.11
C ALA A 171 24.92 -7.71 -5.91
N ALA A 172 24.12 -8.77 -6.10
CA ALA A 172 24.52 -9.96 -6.87
C ALA A 172 24.84 -9.64 -8.34
N ASN A 173 24.09 -8.74 -8.97
CA ASN A 173 24.37 -8.32 -10.34
C ASN A 173 25.66 -7.49 -10.44
N ARG A 174 25.91 -6.61 -9.46
CA ARG A 174 27.11 -5.78 -9.41
C ARG A 174 28.37 -6.62 -9.24
N THR A 175 28.37 -7.60 -8.33
CA THR A 175 29.51 -8.49 -8.10
C THR A 175 29.76 -9.41 -9.30
N LYS A 176 28.72 -9.90 -9.97
CA LYS A 176 28.84 -10.65 -11.23
C LYS A 176 29.58 -9.85 -12.30
N SER A 177 29.18 -8.59 -12.51
CA SER A 177 29.84 -7.71 -13.48
C SER A 177 31.31 -7.42 -13.12
N ALA A 178 31.62 -7.25 -11.83
CA ALA A 178 33.00 -7.06 -11.36
C ALA A 178 33.85 -8.31 -11.59
N HIS A 179 33.31 -9.51 -11.35
CA HIS A 179 33.99 -10.77 -11.65
C HIS A 179 34.32 -10.89 -13.15
N THR A 180 33.36 -10.62 -14.04
CA THR A 180 33.62 -10.64 -15.49
C THR A 180 34.73 -9.67 -15.91
N ALA A 181 34.78 -8.47 -15.31
CA ALA A 181 35.85 -7.51 -15.58
C ALA A 181 37.22 -8.00 -15.06
N ALA A 182 37.25 -8.67 -13.90
CA ALA A 182 38.47 -9.21 -13.32
C ALA A 182 39.04 -10.39 -14.14
N VAL A 183 38.17 -11.26 -14.70
CA VAL A 183 38.57 -12.33 -15.63
C VAL A 183 39.30 -11.73 -16.84
N ALA A 184 38.72 -10.72 -17.48
CA ALA A 184 39.33 -10.05 -18.64
C ALA A 184 40.68 -9.40 -18.28
N ALA A 185 40.78 -8.77 -17.11
CA ALA A 185 42.03 -8.16 -16.63
C ALA A 185 43.13 -9.21 -16.37
N ARG A 186 42.78 -10.38 -15.82
CA ARG A 186 43.72 -11.49 -15.64
C ARG A 186 44.20 -12.04 -16.99
N GLU A 187 43.30 -12.24 -17.94
CA GLU A 187 43.65 -12.74 -19.27
C GLU A 187 44.63 -11.78 -19.98
N SER A 188 44.37 -10.48 -19.92
CA SER A 188 45.28 -9.46 -20.45
C SER A 188 46.68 -9.50 -19.81
N ALA A 189 46.76 -9.65 -18.48
CA ALA A 189 48.03 -9.78 -17.78
C ALA A 189 48.76 -11.10 -18.13
N ALA A 190 48.00 -12.19 -18.33
CA ALA A 190 48.54 -13.48 -18.77
C ALA A 190 49.11 -13.39 -20.20
N ASP A 191 48.42 -12.72 -21.11
CA ASP A 191 48.90 -12.46 -22.47
C ASP A 191 50.20 -11.67 -22.48
N ALA A 192 50.31 -10.64 -21.64
CA ALA A 192 51.55 -9.87 -21.52
C ALA A 192 52.72 -10.75 -21.08
N LEU A 193 52.53 -11.60 -20.07
CA LEU A 193 53.57 -12.51 -19.61
C LEU A 193 53.95 -13.56 -20.67
N ARG A 194 52.95 -14.14 -21.37
CA ARG A 194 53.17 -15.09 -22.48
C ARG A 194 54.01 -14.50 -23.60
N ARG A 195 53.69 -13.28 -24.03
CA ARG A 195 54.44 -12.57 -25.07
C ARG A 195 55.89 -12.30 -24.65
N HIS A 196 56.11 -11.95 -23.38
CA HIS A 196 57.46 -11.73 -22.86
C HIS A 196 58.31 -13.00 -22.89
N LEU A 197 57.75 -14.10 -22.41
CA LEU A 197 58.44 -15.39 -22.32
C LEU A 197 58.46 -16.17 -23.64
N ASP A 198 57.76 -15.67 -24.67
CA ASP A 198 57.58 -16.35 -25.96
C ASP A 198 56.97 -17.77 -25.81
N LEU A 199 55.95 -17.86 -24.95
CA LEU A 199 55.29 -19.13 -24.64
C LEU A 199 53.84 -19.17 -25.12
N PRO A 200 53.38 -20.29 -25.71
CA PRO A 200 51.97 -20.44 -26.09
C PRO A 200 51.03 -20.51 -24.86
N LYS A 201 51.53 -21.04 -23.74
CA LYS A 201 50.81 -21.20 -22.47
C LYS A 201 51.74 -20.93 -21.29
N LEU A 202 51.17 -20.48 -20.17
CA LEU A 202 51.90 -20.24 -18.93
C LEU A 202 51.98 -21.52 -18.09
N GLU A 203 52.73 -22.51 -18.57
CA GLU A 203 53.02 -23.73 -17.81
C GLU A 203 54.25 -23.54 -16.92
N PRO A 204 54.22 -23.92 -15.63
CA PRO A 204 55.32 -23.68 -14.69
C PRO A 204 56.70 -24.14 -15.22
N ASP A 205 56.78 -25.35 -15.76
CA ASP A 205 58.04 -25.92 -16.27
C ASP A 205 58.59 -25.15 -17.47
N GLN A 206 57.72 -24.69 -18.37
CA GLN A 206 58.11 -23.89 -19.53
C GLN A 206 58.60 -22.51 -19.11
N MET A 207 57.93 -21.89 -18.14
CA MET A 207 58.37 -20.60 -17.60
C MET A 207 59.72 -20.73 -16.89
N LEU A 208 59.89 -21.76 -16.05
CA LEU A 208 61.16 -22.03 -15.37
C LEU A 208 62.29 -22.31 -16.36
N ALA A 209 62.04 -23.04 -17.45
CA ALA A 209 63.05 -23.27 -18.49
C ALA A 209 63.56 -21.96 -19.12
N VAL A 210 62.65 -21.05 -19.48
CA VAL A 210 63.01 -19.73 -20.04
C VAL A 210 63.76 -18.89 -19.00
N ILE A 211 63.26 -18.83 -17.77
CA ILE A 211 63.88 -18.05 -16.68
C ILE A 211 65.26 -18.58 -16.30
N ASN A 212 65.41 -19.90 -16.12
CA ASN A 212 66.69 -20.51 -15.75
C ASN A 212 67.74 -20.37 -16.86
N SER A 213 67.33 -20.31 -18.13
CA SER A 213 68.25 -20.00 -19.23
C SER A 213 68.91 -18.62 -19.07
N HIS A 214 68.16 -17.60 -18.61
CA HIS A 214 68.69 -16.28 -18.31
C HIS A 214 69.50 -16.25 -17.00
N ARG A 215 69.05 -16.97 -15.96
CA ARG A 215 69.76 -17.07 -14.67
C ARG A 215 71.14 -17.72 -14.82
N LYS A 216 71.26 -18.74 -15.68
CA LYS A 216 72.53 -19.38 -16.01
C LYS A 216 73.53 -18.44 -16.67
N VAL A 217 73.07 -17.51 -17.52
CA VAL A 217 73.93 -16.48 -18.14
C VAL A 217 74.48 -15.50 -17.08
N LEU A 218 73.75 -15.28 -15.99
CA LEU A 218 74.16 -14.43 -14.87
C LEU A 218 74.95 -15.18 -13.78
N GLY A 219 75.17 -16.49 -13.92
CA GLY A 219 75.81 -17.32 -12.90
C GLY A 219 74.97 -17.50 -11.63
N LEU A 220 73.65 -17.32 -11.72
CA LEU A 220 72.71 -17.48 -10.60
C LEU A 220 72.23 -18.92 -10.48
N GLU A 221 71.84 -19.33 -9.28
CA GLU A 221 71.27 -20.64 -9.01
C GLU A 221 69.93 -20.81 -9.74
N GLU A 222 69.71 -21.99 -10.32
CA GLU A 222 68.46 -22.33 -11.02
C GLU A 222 67.29 -22.42 -10.04
N LEU A 223 66.14 -21.89 -10.44
CA LEU A 223 64.90 -22.02 -9.67
C LEU A 223 64.32 -23.42 -9.90
N ALA A 224 64.19 -24.20 -8.83
CA ALA A 224 63.66 -25.56 -8.89
C ALA A 224 62.12 -25.60 -9.04
N GLU A 225 61.41 -24.63 -8.45
CA GLU A 225 59.94 -24.61 -8.44
C GLU A 225 59.39 -23.18 -8.49
N LEU A 226 58.24 -23.02 -9.16
CA LEU A 226 57.46 -21.79 -9.20
C LEU A 226 56.39 -21.77 -8.10
N THR A 227 56.77 -21.34 -6.91
CA THR A 227 55.86 -21.12 -5.77
C THR A 227 55.22 -19.72 -5.81
N ALA A 228 54.32 -19.42 -4.86
CA ALA A 228 53.68 -18.10 -4.78
C ALA A 228 54.67 -16.96 -4.48
N THR A 229 55.81 -17.25 -3.86
CA THR A 229 56.84 -16.28 -3.45
C THR A 229 58.07 -16.28 -4.35
N THR A 230 58.20 -17.24 -5.28
CA THR A 230 59.33 -17.30 -6.22
C THR A 230 59.49 -15.97 -6.96
N SER A 231 60.71 -15.43 -6.93
CA SER A 231 61.11 -14.20 -7.60
C SER A 231 62.11 -14.52 -8.72
N PHE A 232 61.81 -14.09 -9.94
CA PHE A 232 62.71 -14.29 -11.09
C PHE A 232 64.00 -13.49 -10.98
N THR A 233 63.99 -12.39 -10.23
CA THR A 233 65.14 -11.50 -10.01
C THR A 233 65.92 -11.82 -8.74
N GLU A 234 65.64 -12.93 -8.06
CA GLU A 234 66.37 -13.31 -6.84
C GLU A 234 67.86 -13.54 -7.14
N GLY A 235 68.73 -12.83 -6.41
CA GLY A 235 70.19 -12.87 -6.59
C GLY A 235 70.73 -11.97 -7.70
N VAL A 236 69.87 -11.23 -8.43
CA VAL A 236 70.32 -10.25 -9.44
C VAL A 236 70.88 -9.01 -8.74
N VAL A 237 72.15 -8.67 -9.02
CA VAL A 237 72.76 -7.41 -8.58
C VAL A 237 72.39 -6.32 -9.58
N GLU A 238 71.72 -5.25 -9.12
CA GLU A 238 71.39 -4.10 -9.97
C GLU A 238 72.65 -3.24 -10.18
N ASP A 239 73.13 -3.12 -11.43
CA ASP A 239 74.14 -2.12 -11.80
C ASP A 239 73.47 -0.74 -11.88
N GLU A 240 73.95 0.23 -11.09
CA GLU A 240 73.45 1.61 -11.06
C GLU A 240 73.63 2.36 -12.40
N GLU A 241 74.46 1.85 -13.32
CA GLU A 241 74.76 2.46 -14.63
C GLU A 241 74.00 1.85 -15.83
N SER A 242 72.85 1.20 -15.67
CA SER A 242 72.06 0.72 -16.83
C SER A 242 70.97 1.72 -17.25
N PRO A 243 71.19 2.59 -18.26
CA PRO A 243 70.19 3.54 -18.71
C PRO A 243 69.20 2.80 -19.60
N SER A 244 67.93 2.85 -19.21
CA SER A 244 66.73 2.21 -19.78
C SER A 244 66.46 0.76 -19.36
N LYS A 245 65.37 0.60 -18.60
CA LYS A 245 64.66 -0.67 -18.30
C LYS A 245 63.99 -1.29 -19.54
N LEU A 246 64.33 -0.84 -20.75
CA LEU A 246 63.71 -1.26 -21.98
C LEU A 246 64.45 -2.50 -22.53
N GLU A 247 63.83 -3.66 -22.38
CA GLU A 247 64.31 -4.90 -23.00
C GLU A 247 63.89 -4.93 -24.48
N LYS A 248 64.86 -5.09 -25.38
CA LYS A 248 64.71 -4.91 -26.83
C LYS A 248 63.81 -5.97 -27.45
N GLU A 249 63.96 -7.24 -27.11
CA GLU A 249 63.21 -8.34 -27.71
C GLU A 249 61.73 -8.29 -27.32
N THR A 250 61.44 -7.93 -26.08
CA THR A 250 60.10 -7.75 -25.53
C THR A 250 59.42 -6.54 -26.15
N ALA A 251 60.13 -5.41 -26.24
CA ALA A 251 59.59 -4.23 -26.90
C ALA A 251 59.28 -4.50 -28.38
N LEU A 252 60.10 -5.31 -29.06
CA LEU A 252 59.82 -5.76 -30.43
C LEU A 252 58.60 -6.69 -30.50
N ARG A 253 58.49 -7.69 -29.61
CA ARG A 253 57.34 -8.61 -29.55
C ARG A 253 56.02 -7.89 -29.24
N ASP A 254 56.03 -6.96 -28.29
CA ASP A 254 54.86 -6.14 -27.97
C ASP A 254 54.51 -5.21 -29.15
N LEU A 255 55.51 -4.66 -29.84
CA LEU A 255 55.30 -3.79 -31.01
C LEU A 255 54.76 -4.60 -32.20
N GLU A 256 55.21 -5.84 -32.38
CA GLU A 256 54.68 -6.77 -33.37
C GLU A 256 53.24 -7.15 -33.04
N ALA A 257 52.94 -7.53 -31.80
CA ALA A 257 51.57 -7.79 -31.36
C ALA A 257 50.63 -6.58 -31.54
N LEU A 258 51.13 -5.37 -31.27
CA LEU A 258 50.39 -4.13 -31.53
C LEU A 258 50.21 -3.88 -33.03
N SER A 259 51.28 -4.02 -33.82
CA SER A 259 51.26 -3.89 -35.28
C SER A 259 50.25 -4.86 -35.89
N ASP A 260 50.23 -6.12 -35.45
CA ASP A 260 49.32 -7.15 -35.93
C ASP A 260 47.88 -6.86 -35.50
N SER A 261 47.67 -6.39 -34.26
CA SER A 261 46.35 -5.96 -33.79
C SER A 261 45.82 -4.75 -34.56
N VAL A 262 46.69 -3.85 -34.99
CA VAL A 262 46.35 -2.65 -35.76
C VAL A 262 46.09 -2.99 -37.24
N LYS A 263 46.87 -3.92 -37.83
CA LYS A 263 46.78 -4.32 -39.24
C LYS A 263 45.71 -5.37 -39.51
N SER A 264 45.42 -6.23 -38.53
CA SER A 264 44.41 -7.27 -38.68
C SER A 264 43.04 -6.61 -38.85
N PRO A 265 42.24 -7.02 -39.86
CA PRO A 265 40.87 -6.54 -39.96
C PRO A 265 40.13 -6.85 -38.66
N VAL A 266 39.25 -5.94 -38.23
CA VAL A 266 38.31 -6.28 -37.16
C VAL A 266 37.51 -7.49 -37.66
N PRO A 267 37.50 -8.63 -36.97
CA PRO A 267 36.86 -9.82 -37.49
C PRO A 267 35.38 -9.55 -37.72
N ASP A 268 34.95 -9.52 -38.98
CA ASP A 268 33.53 -9.39 -39.31
C ASP A 268 32.72 -10.56 -38.75
N GLY A 269 33.37 -11.66 -38.33
CA GLY A 269 32.79 -12.84 -37.69
C GLY A 269 32.58 -12.76 -36.17
N ASP A 270 32.98 -11.68 -35.49
CA ASP A 270 32.77 -11.56 -34.04
C ASP A 270 31.26 -11.46 -33.73
N PRO A 271 30.64 -12.47 -33.10
CA PRO A 271 29.20 -12.52 -32.89
C PRO A 271 28.73 -11.41 -31.94
N ASP A 272 29.58 -10.98 -31.00
CA ASP A 272 29.24 -9.96 -30.01
C ASP A 272 29.30 -8.56 -30.62
N LEU A 273 30.30 -8.31 -31.48
CA LEU A 273 30.37 -7.06 -32.25
C LEU A 273 29.22 -6.98 -33.27
N ARG A 274 28.85 -8.09 -33.93
CA ARG A 274 27.66 -8.14 -34.80
C ARG A 274 26.40 -7.81 -34.02
N GLN A 275 26.21 -8.45 -32.88
CA GLN A 275 25.04 -8.21 -32.03
C GLN A 275 24.97 -6.74 -31.59
N LEU A 276 26.10 -6.14 -31.20
CA LEU A 276 26.16 -4.72 -30.85
C LEU A 276 25.81 -3.83 -32.05
N ARG A 277 26.35 -4.12 -33.24
CA ARG A 277 26.03 -3.39 -34.48
C ARG A 277 24.55 -3.48 -34.81
N ASP A 278 23.96 -4.67 -34.73
CA ASP A 278 22.54 -4.90 -35.01
C ASP A 278 21.64 -4.14 -34.04
N GLN A 279 21.99 -4.13 -32.74
CA GLN A 279 21.26 -3.38 -31.72
C GLN A 279 21.36 -1.88 -31.92
N LEU A 280 22.56 -1.36 -32.17
CA LEU A 280 22.78 0.06 -32.44
C LEU A 280 22.06 0.49 -33.72
N LYS A 281 22.16 -0.31 -34.79
CA LYS A 281 21.45 -0.06 -36.05
C LYS A 281 19.94 -0.07 -35.85
N ARG A 282 19.41 -1.05 -35.11
CA ARG A 282 17.98 -1.10 -34.80
C ARG A 282 17.51 0.13 -34.03
N LEU A 283 18.29 0.61 -33.05
CA LEU A 283 17.99 1.84 -32.32
C LEU A 283 18.09 3.10 -33.19
N GLN A 284 18.91 3.09 -34.25
CA GLN A 284 19.01 4.19 -35.22
C GLN A 284 17.87 4.16 -36.24
N ASP A 285 17.52 2.99 -36.75
CA ASP A 285 16.48 2.76 -37.76
C ASP A 285 15.07 2.87 -37.16
N GLU A 286 14.92 2.66 -35.84
CA GLU A 286 13.68 2.80 -35.09
C GLU A 286 13.78 3.94 -34.04
N PRO A 287 13.63 5.22 -34.44
CA PRO A 287 13.67 6.36 -33.50
C PRO A 287 12.65 6.25 -32.37
N ASP A 288 11.49 5.64 -32.64
CA ASP A 288 10.45 5.40 -31.63
C ASP A 288 10.91 4.45 -30.53
N LEU A 289 11.77 3.48 -30.85
CA LEU A 289 12.32 2.52 -29.91
C LEU A 289 13.34 3.21 -28.97
N LEU A 290 14.19 4.08 -29.52
CA LEU A 290 15.10 4.93 -28.74
C LEU A 290 14.32 5.82 -27.76
N VAL A 291 13.30 6.49 -28.28
CA VAL A 291 12.43 7.37 -27.50
C VAL A 291 11.69 6.58 -26.41
N ALA A 292 11.23 5.37 -26.72
CA ALA A 292 10.62 4.47 -25.74
C ALA A 292 11.62 4.10 -24.64
N LEU A 293 12.88 3.80 -24.98
CA LEU A 293 13.96 3.49 -24.05
C LEU A 293 14.27 4.64 -23.09
N GLN A 294 14.50 5.84 -23.64
CA GLN A 294 14.81 7.03 -22.84
C GLN A 294 13.64 7.44 -21.94
N ARG A 295 12.42 7.31 -22.45
CA ARG A 295 11.22 7.64 -21.69
C ARG A 295 10.81 6.53 -20.75
N ARG A 296 11.33 5.30 -20.84
CA ARG A 296 10.80 4.16 -20.10
C ARG A 296 10.90 4.35 -18.59
N SER A 297 12.09 4.73 -18.09
CA SER A 297 12.28 5.01 -16.66
C SER A 297 11.34 6.14 -16.24
N PHE A 298 11.30 7.22 -17.02
CA PHE A 298 10.44 8.36 -16.80
C PHE A 298 8.94 8.04 -16.83
N VAL A 299 8.49 7.15 -17.72
CA VAL A 299 7.09 6.72 -17.87
C VAL A 299 6.72 5.75 -16.77
N LYS A 300 7.62 4.85 -16.34
CA LYS A 300 7.42 3.98 -15.16
C LYS A 300 7.26 4.83 -13.91
N THR A 301 8.16 5.77 -13.69
CA THR A 301 8.10 6.71 -12.58
C THR A 301 6.85 7.59 -12.69
N GLY A 302 6.59 8.18 -13.85
CA GLY A 302 5.41 9.01 -14.10
C GLY A 302 4.10 8.26 -13.89
N LEU A 303 4.02 6.97 -14.23
CA LEU A 303 2.88 6.10 -13.95
C LEU A 303 2.60 5.97 -12.45
N GLU A 304 3.65 5.97 -11.61
CA GLU A 304 3.50 5.98 -10.14
C GLU A 304 2.96 7.33 -9.63
N PHE A 305 3.15 8.41 -10.39
CA PHE A 305 2.73 9.77 -10.06
C PHE A 305 1.43 10.22 -10.74
N VAL A 306 0.78 9.42 -11.60
CA VAL A 306 -0.54 9.79 -12.15
C VAL A 306 -1.59 9.68 -11.04
N SER A 307 -1.90 10.81 -10.42
CA SER A 307 -2.85 10.94 -9.31
C SER A 307 -4.20 11.55 -9.72
N ASP A 308 -4.22 12.40 -10.74
CA ASP A 308 -5.35 13.26 -11.13
C ASP A 308 -5.67 13.14 -12.62
N ASP A 309 -6.78 13.75 -13.04
CA ASP A 309 -7.16 13.94 -14.45
C ASP A 309 -6.28 15.01 -15.13
N SER A 310 -4.99 14.97 -14.83
CA SER A 310 -3.97 15.80 -15.44
C SER A 310 -2.65 15.05 -15.50
N CYS A 311 -1.86 15.33 -16.53
CA CYS A 311 -0.54 14.76 -16.66
C CYS A 311 0.39 15.28 -15.55
N PRO A 312 1.02 14.44 -14.72
CA PRO A 312 1.85 14.86 -13.58
C PRO A 312 3.17 15.55 -14.00
N LEU A 313 3.42 15.69 -15.30
CA LEU A 313 4.59 16.38 -15.85
C LEU A 313 4.27 17.78 -16.37
N CYS A 314 3.11 17.95 -17.02
CA CYS A 314 2.79 19.14 -17.80
C CYS A 314 1.42 19.73 -17.48
N ASP A 315 0.76 19.21 -16.44
CA ASP A 315 -0.52 19.66 -15.89
C ASP A 315 -1.67 19.73 -16.90
N THR A 316 -1.50 19.12 -18.07
CA THR A 316 -2.54 19.07 -19.12
C THR A 316 -3.65 18.15 -18.67
N GLU A 317 -4.90 18.63 -18.73
CA GLU A 317 -6.08 17.84 -18.43
C GLU A 317 -6.13 16.57 -19.30
N TRP A 318 -6.15 15.44 -18.64
CA TRP A 318 -6.17 14.11 -19.23
C TRP A 318 -6.74 13.13 -18.22
N GLU A 319 -7.90 12.53 -18.52
CA GLU A 319 -8.54 11.52 -17.66
C GLU A 319 -7.54 10.48 -17.16
N ALA A 320 -7.47 10.32 -15.83
CA ALA A 320 -6.38 9.67 -15.12
C ALA A 320 -6.23 8.19 -15.51
N GLU A 321 -7.33 7.47 -15.72
CA GLU A 321 -7.30 6.06 -16.09
C GLU A 321 -6.96 5.87 -17.56
N ALA A 322 -7.44 6.74 -18.46
CA ALA A 322 -6.98 6.80 -19.84
C ALA A 322 -5.49 7.14 -19.92
N LEU A 323 -4.98 8.05 -19.07
CA LEU A 323 -3.56 8.36 -18.99
C LEU A 323 -2.75 7.18 -18.43
N ARG A 324 -3.21 6.52 -17.36
CA ARG A 324 -2.57 5.30 -16.83
C ARG A 324 -2.56 4.19 -17.85
N SER A 325 -3.68 3.95 -18.53
CA SER A 325 -3.78 2.97 -19.60
C SER A 325 -2.85 3.32 -20.75
N HIS A 326 -2.78 4.60 -21.12
CA HIS A 326 -1.85 5.10 -22.13
C HIS A 326 -0.37 4.92 -21.74
N LEU A 327 0.00 5.21 -20.48
CA LEU A 327 1.35 5.02 -19.96
C LEU A 327 1.70 3.54 -19.80
N ARG A 328 0.78 2.69 -19.33
CA ARG A 328 0.95 1.23 -19.28
C ARG A 328 1.12 0.65 -20.67
N GLU A 329 0.36 1.13 -21.64
CA GLU A 329 0.53 0.74 -23.04
C GLU A 329 1.88 1.20 -23.59
N LYS A 330 2.36 2.39 -23.21
CA LYS A 330 3.73 2.84 -23.51
C LYS A 330 4.79 1.96 -22.85
N VAL A 331 4.58 1.52 -21.59
CA VAL A 331 5.48 0.58 -20.90
C VAL A 331 5.48 -0.77 -21.59
N ARG A 332 4.32 -1.32 -21.94
CA ARG A 332 4.17 -2.59 -22.68
C ARG A 332 4.86 -2.53 -24.03
N LYS A 333 4.65 -1.45 -24.78
CA LYS A 333 5.35 -1.17 -26.06
C LYS A 333 6.85 -0.97 -25.90
N SER A 334 7.36 -0.76 -24.69
CA SER A 334 8.79 -0.61 -24.38
C SER A 334 9.47 -1.88 -23.83
N GLU A 335 8.77 -3.01 -23.73
CA GLU A 335 9.36 -4.29 -23.27
C GLU A 335 10.44 -4.80 -24.23
N ASP A 336 10.19 -4.68 -25.54
CA ASP A 336 11.21 -4.94 -26.56
C ASP A 336 12.44 -4.05 -26.37
N ALA A 337 12.22 -2.80 -25.96
CA ALA A 337 13.27 -1.82 -25.72
C ALA A 337 14.14 -2.19 -24.49
N GLU A 338 13.56 -2.74 -23.42
CA GLU A 338 14.32 -3.26 -22.26
C GLU A 338 15.18 -4.48 -22.61
N THR A 339 14.64 -5.37 -23.44
CA THR A 339 15.37 -6.55 -23.92
C THR A 339 16.59 -6.10 -24.74
N ILE A 340 16.40 -5.11 -25.61
CA ILE A 340 17.47 -4.52 -26.42
C ILE A 340 18.50 -3.80 -25.55
N GLU A 341 18.08 -3.03 -24.55
CA GLU A 341 18.98 -2.35 -23.61
C GLU A 341 19.87 -3.33 -22.85
N THR A 342 19.27 -4.40 -22.34
CA THR A 342 19.99 -5.43 -21.59
C THR A 342 21.02 -6.12 -22.46
N ALA A 343 20.63 -6.49 -23.67
CA ALA A 343 21.51 -7.16 -24.61
C ALA A 343 22.60 -6.20 -25.14
N LEU A 344 22.30 -4.91 -25.35
CA LEU A 344 23.27 -3.88 -25.73
C LEU A 344 24.32 -3.68 -24.65
N LYS A 345 23.91 -3.57 -23.38
CA LYS A 345 24.83 -3.44 -22.25
C LYS A 345 25.78 -4.64 -22.15
N GLN A 346 25.30 -5.84 -22.43
CA GLN A 346 26.12 -7.06 -22.44
C GLN A 346 27.15 -7.04 -23.57
N SER A 347 26.74 -6.77 -24.80
CA SER A 347 27.66 -6.72 -25.95
C SER A 347 28.64 -5.55 -25.87
N ALA A 348 28.20 -4.38 -25.40
CA ALA A 348 29.06 -3.23 -25.15
C ALA A 348 30.10 -3.52 -24.06
N ALA A 349 29.75 -4.24 -22.98
CA ALA A 349 30.70 -4.63 -21.95
C ALA A 349 31.84 -5.52 -22.50
N LYS A 350 31.53 -6.40 -23.46
CA LYS A 350 32.54 -7.23 -24.13
C LYS A 350 33.47 -6.39 -25.02
N LEU A 351 32.93 -5.47 -25.83
CA LEU A 351 33.73 -4.56 -26.63
C LEU A 351 34.62 -3.67 -25.76
N ARG A 352 34.13 -3.18 -24.62
CA ARG A 352 34.94 -2.44 -23.63
C ARG A 352 36.12 -3.27 -23.11
N GLY A 353 35.96 -4.59 -22.99
CA GLY A 353 37.04 -5.52 -22.70
C GLY A 353 38.08 -5.58 -23.82
N GLN A 354 37.65 -5.69 -25.08
CA GLN A 354 38.55 -5.68 -26.24
C GLN A 354 39.34 -4.36 -26.37
N VAL A 355 38.67 -3.23 -26.12
CA VAL A 355 39.30 -1.89 -26.09
C VAL A 355 40.38 -1.84 -25.01
N GLU A 356 40.09 -2.36 -23.81
CA GLU A 356 41.09 -2.38 -22.72
C GLU A 356 42.28 -3.27 -23.04
N SER A 357 42.07 -4.43 -23.66
CA SER A 357 43.16 -5.30 -24.13
C SER A 357 44.07 -4.60 -25.15
N LEU A 358 43.49 -3.82 -26.06
CA LEU A 358 44.26 -3.03 -27.02
C LEU A 358 45.05 -1.89 -26.35
N ARG A 359 44.45 -1.22 -25.36
CA ARG A 359 45.14 -0.20 -24.56
C ARG A 359 46.31 -0.80 -23.78
N ALA A 360 46.13 -1.99 -23.19
CA ALA A 360 47.18 -2.72 -22.47
C ALA A 360 48.36 -3.12 -23.40
N LEU A 361 48.11 -3.33 -24.69
CA LEU A 361 49.16 -3.56 -25.70
C LEU A 361 49.90 -2.27 -26.09
N ALA A 362 49.19 -1.16 -26.25
CA ALA A 362 49.76 0.10 -26.71
C ALA A 362 50.53 0.87 -25.63
N GLN A 363 50.15 0.73 -24.36
CA GLN A 363 50.73 1.47 -23.24
C GLN A 363 52.23 1.18 -22.99
N PRO A 364 52.71 -0.09 -23.02
CA PRO A 364 54.13 -0.39 -22.95
C PRO A 364 54.94 0.21 -24.10
N ILE A 365 54.35 0.27 -25.31
CA ILE A 365 55.00 0.84 -26.50
C ILE A 365 55.10 2.36 -26.41
N ALA A 366 54.07 3.03 -25.90
CA ALA A 366 54.13 4.47 -25.64
C ALA A 366 55.25 4.81 -24.63
N LYS A 367 55.38 4.00 -23.57
CA LYS A 367 56.46 4.13 -22.58
C LYS A 367 57.83 3.86 -23.20
N ALA A 368 57.94 2.85 -24.07
CA ALA A 368 59.16 2.53 -24.80
C ALA A 368 59.58 3.70 -25.71
N ALA A 369 58.64 4.29 -26.46
CA ALA A 369 58.89 5.44 -27.32
C ALA A 369 59.44 6.65 -26.54
N ARG A 370 58.86 6.97 -25.36
CA ARG A 370 59.39 8.02 -24.47
C ARG A 370 60.81 7.70 -23.98
N THR A 371 61.06 6.44 -23.64
CA THR A 371 62.39 5.99 -23.18
C THR A 371 63.44 6.11 -24.28
N LEU A 372 63.03 6.04 -25.56
CA LEU A 372 63.87 6.24 -26.74
C LEU A 372 63.92 7.72 -27.19
N GLU A 373 63.37 8.65 -26.41
CA GLU A 373 63.30 10.08 -26.73
C GLU A 373 62.55 10.37 -28.04
N LEU A 374 61.64 9.47 -28.43
CA LEU A 374 60.78 9.61 -29.60
C LEU A 374 59.46 10.30 -29.21
N GLU A 375 59.51 11.60 -28.93
CA GLU A 375 58.36 12.38 -28.45
C GLU A 375 57.15 12.29 -29.40
N ALA A 376 57.33 12.55 -30.69
CA ALA A 376 56.22 12.54 -31.65
C ALA A 376 55.51 11.16 -31.74
N PRO A 377 56.23 10.02 -31.89
CA PRO A 377 55.61 8.70 -31.80
C PRO A 377 54.95 8.38 -30.43
N ALA A 378 55.55 8.83 -29.33
CA ALA A 378 54.99 8.63 -27.99
C ALA A 378 53.67 9.42 -27.81
N ASP A 379 53.62 10.66 -28.26
CA ASP A 379 52.43 11.50 -28.20
C ASP A 379 51.31 10.98 -29.09
N ALA A 380 51.63 10.48 -30.29
CA ALA A 380 50.65 9.84 -31.16
C ALA A 380 50.00 8.62 -30.50
N LEU A 381 50.79 7.77 -29.82
CA LEU A 381 50.29 6.61 -29.07
C LEU A 381 49.44 7.02 -27.86
N ASN A 382 49.88 8.01 -27.08
CA ASN A 382 49.13 8.47 -25.90
C ASN A 382 47.80 9.11 -26.31
N LYS A 383 47.78 9.91 -27.38
CA LYS A 383 46.55 10.48 -27.92
C LYS A 383 45.55 9.39 -28.33
N TRP A 384 46.03 8.32 -28.94
CA TRP A 384 45.18 7.18 -29.28
C TRP A 384 44.71 6.38 -28.06
N LEU A 385 45.57 6.24 -27.03
CA LEU A 385 45.19 5.62 -25.75
C LEU A 385 44.08 6.40 -25.03
N ASP A 386 44.11 7.74 -25.11
CA ASP A 386 43.10 8.63 -24.54
C ASP A 386 41.79 8.57 -25.34
N ASP A 387 41.86 8.53 -26.67
CA ASP A 387 40.71 8.30 -27.54
C ASP A 387 40.02 6.96 -27.25
N LEU A 388 40.79 5.87 -27.14
CA LEU A 388 40.26 4.55 -26.76
C LEU A 388 39.63 4.56 -25.36
N LEU A 389 40.16 5.36 -24.43
CA LEU A 389 39.57 5.52 -23.09
C LEU A 389 38.22 6.24 -23.15
N ALA A 390 38.14 7.33 -23.92
CA ALA A 390 36.91 8.07 -24.15
C ALA A 390 35.84 7.15 -24.75
N PHE A 391 36.18 6.44 -25.83
CA PHE A 391 35.30 5.47 -26.48
C PHE A 391 34.84 4.35 -25.51
N LYS A 392 35.74 3.79 -24.70
CA LYS A 392 35.39 2.80 -23.66
C LYS A 392 34.42 3.37 -22.64
N THR A 393 34.50 4.66 -22.34
CA THR A 393 33.63 5.34 -21.37
C THR A 393 32.25 5.58 -21.96
N GLU A 394 32.17 6.05 -23.21
CA GLU A 394 30.92 6.26 -23.95
C GLU A 394 30.11 4.96 -24.10
N LEU A 395 30.76 3.85 -24.40
CA LEU A 395 30.15 2.50 -24.43
C LEU A 395 29.54 2.05 -23.08
N GLY A 396 29.78 2.78 -21.99
CA GLY A 396 29.19 2.49 -20.68
C GLY A 396 27.71 2.87 -20.57
N THR A 397 27.17 3.66 -21.50
CA THR A 397 25.79 4.14 -21.52
C THR A 397 25.13 3.86 -22.86
N VAL A 398 23.81 3.86 -22.93
CA VAL A 398 23.07 3.63 -24.19
C VAL A 398 23.29 4.81 -25.14
N GLU A 399 23.16 6.03 -24.63
CA GLU A 399 23.37 7.27 -25.38
C GLU A 399 24.80 7.38 -25.91
N GLY A 400 25.79 7.08 -25.06
CA GLY A 400 27.19 7.07 -25.47
C GLY A 400 27.47 6.00 -26.53
N ALA A 401 26.96 4.77 -26.35
CA ALA A 401 27.12 3.71 -27.35
C ALA A 401 26.52 4.12 -28.72
N LEU A 402 25.37 4.78 -28.72
CA LEU A 402 24.74 5.33 -29.92
C LEU A 402 25.55 6.43 -30.59
N SER A 403 26.13 7.34 -29.80
CA SER A 403 26.99 8.40 -30.35
C SER A 403 28.22 7.85 -31.08
N THR A 404 28.61 6.61 -30.74
CA THR A 404 29.77 5.92 -31.32
C THR A 404 29.40 4.87 -32.38
N SER A 405 28.15 4.82 -32.83
CA SER A 405 27.65 3.77 -33.74
C SER A 405 28.39 3.70 -35.07
N SER A 406 28.77 4.84 -35.64
CA SER A 406 29.57 4.94 -36.87
C SER A 406 30.94 4.30 -36.71
N ARG A 407 31.59 4.53 -35.56
CA ARG A 407 32.87 3.95 -35.17
C ARG A 407 32.74 2.43 -34.96
N VAL A 408 31.67 1.96 -34.30
CA VAL A 408 31.41 0.52 -34.12
C VAL A 408 31.11 -0.19 -35.45
N ALA A 409 30.36 0.46 -36.35
CA ALA A 409 29.98 -0.09 -37.64
C ALA A 409 31.16 -0.22 -38.61
N SER A 410 32.08 0.75 -38.59
CA SER A 410 33.25 0.78 -39.46
C SER A 410 34.43 0.02 -38.84
N ASN A 411 35.26 0.71 -38.06
CA ASN A 411 36.40 0.14 -37.35
C ASN A 411 36.52 0.80 -35.98
N TRP A 412 36.10 0.09 -34.93
CA TRP A 412 36.09 0.64 -33.57
C TRP A 412 37.49 1.06 -33.07
N ARG A 413 38.56 0.53 -33.66
CA ARG A 413 39.94 0.84 -33.28
C ARG A 413 40.38 2.23 -33.72
N GLU A 414 39.76 2.82 -34.76
CA GLU A 414 40.09 4.13 -35.36
C GLU A 414 41.57 4.50 -35.29
N VAL A 415 42.40 3.67 -35.93
CA VAL A 415 43.85 3.79 -35.92
C VAL A 415 44.25 5.11 -36.61
N PRO A 416 44.96 6.04 -35.94
CA PRO A 416 45.42 7.27 -36.57
C PRO A 416 46.33 7.00 -37.77
N GLY A 417 46.20 7.79 -38.84
CA GLY A 417 46.94 7.56 -40.10
C GLY A 417 48.47 7.68 -39.97
N ASP A 418 48.94 8.43 -38.97
CA ASP A 418 50.34 8.58 -38.59
C ASP A 418 50.83 7.50 -37.61
N LEU A 419 49.92 6.71 -37.01
CA LEU A 419 50.28 5.67 -36.04
C LEU A 419 51.09 4.54 -36.71
N GLY A 420 50.76 4.18 -37.95
CA GLY A 420 51.54 3.21 -38.73
C GLY A 420 52.99 3.67 -38.93
N LYS A 421 53.20 4.94 -39.26
CA LYS A 421 54.55 5.54 -39.39
C LYS A 421 55.27 5.62 -38.05
N SER A 422 54.53 5.93 -36.98
CA SER A 422 55.06 5.98 -35.60
C SER A 422 55.52 4.60 -35.15
N ILE A 423 54.74 3.55 -35.40
CA ILE A 423 55.11 2.14 -35.13
C ILE A 423 56.38 1.75 -35.90
N GLU A 424 56.49 2.08 -37.19
CA GLU A 424 57.71 1.79 -37.96
C GLU A 424 58.93 2.59 -37.48
N THR A 425 58.73 3.84 -37.04
CA THR A 425 59.79 4.69 -36.47
C THR A 425 60.32 4.06 -35.17
N ILE A 426 59.42 3.65 -34.28
CA ILE A 426 59.77 2.93 -33.04
C ILE A 426 60.46 1.61 -33.38
N ARG A 427 59.96 0.84 -34.37
CA ARG A 427 60.59 -0.42 -34.82
C ARG A 427 62.04 -0.19 -35.28
N SER A 428 62.26 0.84 -36.08
CA SER A 428 63.60 1.19 -36.60
C SER A 428 64.54 1.60 -35.47
N ALA A 429 64.06 2.41 -34.52
CA ALA A 429 64.83 2.81 -33.34
C ALA A 429 65.18 1.61 -32.44
N LEU A 430 64.22 0.72 -32.18
CA LEU A 430 64.44 -0.51 -31.41
C LEU A 430 65.46 -1.44 -32.09
N LYS A 431 65.42 -1.58 -33.42
CA LYS A 431 66.39 -2.39 -34.17
C LYS A 431 67.81 -1.80 -34.14
N LYS A 432 67.94 -0.47 -34.10
CA LYS A 432 69.22 0.24 -34.02
C LYS A 432 69.86 0.24 -32.63
N LEU A 433 69.11 -0.11 -31.57
CA LEU A 433 69.69 -0.28 -30.24
C LEU A 433 70.80 -1.33 -30.30
N PRO A 434 72.01 -1.01 -29.78
CA PRO A 434 73.11 -1.96 -29.75
C PRO A 434 72.70 -3.19 -28.96
N ASP A 435 73.14 -4.36 -29.41
CA ASP A 435 72.93 -5.57 -28.64
C ASP A 435 73.74 -5.48 -27.34
N ARG A 436 73.01 -5.39 -26.24
CA ARG A 436 73.56 -5.44 -24.89
C ARG A 436 74.36 -6.72 -24.70
N SER A 437 75.32 -6.70 -23.77
CA SER A 437 76.01 -7.91 -23.32
C SER A 437 74.99 -8.98 -22.92
N ALA A 438 75.37 -10.26 -23.06
CA ALA A 438 74.50 -11.38 -22.69
C ALA A 438 73.97 -11.25 -21.24
N THR A 439 74.80 -10.74 -20.33
CA THR A 439 74.43 -10.46 -18.94
C THR A 439 73.39 -9.35 -18.83
N SER A 440 73.59 -8.20 -19.47
CA SER A 440 72.63 -7.08 -19.41
C SER A 440 71.28 -7.43 -20.07
N LYS A 441 71.27 -8.26 -21.12
CA LYS A 441 70.03 -8.83 -21.71
C LYS A 441 69.30 -9.73 -20.73
N ALA A 442 70.02 -10.65 -20.08
CA ALA A 442 69.43 -11.56 -19.09
C ALA A 442 68.85 -10.81 -17.89
N THR A 443 69.55 -9.80 -17.37
CA THR A 443 69.07 -8.94 -16.27
C THR A 443 67.76 -8.21 -16.64
N ALA A 444 67.71 -7.58 -17.82
CA ALA A 444 66.51 -6.88 -18.28
C ALA A 444 65.32 -7.82 -18.54
N SER A 445 65.58 -8.99 -19.12
CA SER A 445 64.55 -10.02 -19.36
C SER A 445 63.95 -10.53 -18.04
N LEU A 446 64.78 -10.83 -17.04
CA LEU A 446 64.31 -11.27 -15.72
C LEU A 446 63.50 -10.17 -15.01
N ALA A 447 63.92 -8.90 -15.11
CA ALA A 447 63.20 -7.78 -14.51
C ALA A 447 61.79 -7.59 -15.10
N VAL A 448 61.66 -7.61 -16.43
CA VAL A 448 60.35 -7.48 -17.09
C VAL A 448 59.49 -8.72 -16.87
N ALA A 449 60.08 -9.92 -16.87
CA ALA A 449 59.37 -11.15 -16.53
C ALA A 449 58.80 -11.08 -15.10
N GLN A 450 59.58 -10.55 -14.14
CA GLN A 450 59.16 -10.37 -12.76
C GLN A 450 58.02 -9.36 -12.62
N GLU A 451 58.09 -8.21 -13.32
CA GLU A 451 57.02 -7.22 -13.35
C GLU A 451 55.70 -7.81 -13.88
N ARG A 452 55.77 -8.52 -15.02
CA ARG A 452 54.60 -9.15 -15.64
C ARG A 452 54.05 -10.32 -14.81
N LEU A 453 54.92 -11.11 -14.18
CA LEU A 453 54.51 -12.17 -13.25
C LEU A 453 53.78 -11.60 -12.03
N LYS A 454 54.27 -10.49 -11.46
CA LYS A 454 53.63 -9.79 -10.34
C LYS A 454 52.25 -9.29 -10.74
N ALA A 455 52.13 -8.61 -11.88
CA ALA A 455 50.85 -8.13 -12.40
C ALA A 455 49.85 -9.28 -12.65
N TYR A 456 50.30 -10.39 -13.26
CA TYR A 456 49.47 -11.58 -13.47
C TYR A 456 49.00 -12.20 -12.14
N ARG A 457 49.90 -12.34 -11.15
CA ARG A 457 49.57 -12.86 -9.82
C ARG A 457 48.57 -11.95 -9.10
N GLU A 458 48.72 -10.64 -9.17
CA GLU A 458 47.78 -9.65 -8.63
C GLU A 458 46.39 -9.81 -9.26
N LYS A 459 46.30 -9.80 -10.60
CA LYS A 459 45.00 -9.95 -11.28
C LYS A 459 44.34 -11.31 -11.08
N ARG A 460 45.11 -12.37 -10.92
CA ARG A 460 44.59 -13.69 -10.53
C ARG A 460 44.02 -13.69 -9.10
N ARG A 461 44.61 -12.96 -8.16
CA ARG A 461 44.04 -12.79 -6.81
C ARG A 461 42.76 -11.95 -6.84
N ASP A 462 42.75 -10.85 -7.60
CA ASP A 462 41.57 -9.99 -7.78
C ASP A 462 40.40 -10.78 -8.39
N GLU A 463 40.66 -11.57 -9.45
CA GLU A 463 39.67 -12.49 -10.05
C GLU A 463 39.10 -13.44 -9.00
N LYS A 464 39.97 -14.11 -8.23
CA LYS A 464 39.52 -15.08 -7.20
C LYS A 464 38.68 -14.41 -6.10
N HIS A 465 39.04 -13.20 -5.70
CA HIS A 465 38.27 -12.41 -4.75
C HIS A 465 36.88 -12.08 -5.30
N HIS A 466 36.79 -11.59 -6.54
CA HIS A 466 35.52 -11.26 -7.17
C HIS A 466 34.67 -12.48 -7.52
N GLU A 467 35.27 -13.61 -7.88
CA GLU A 467 34.59 -14.90 -8.06
C GLU A 467 33.87 -15.30 -6.77
N THR A 468 34.59 -15.27 -5.65
CA THR A 468 34.06 -15.61 -4.32
C THR A 468 32.94 -14.65 -3.92
N ALA A 469 33.17 -13.34 -4.04
CA ALA A 469 32.15 -12.33 -3.74
C ALA A 469 30.90 -12.46 -4.63
N SER A 470 31.06 -12.84 -5.90
CA SER A 470 29.95 -13.09 -6.82
C SER A 470 29.16 -14.34 -6.41
N ALA A 471 29.84 -15.41 -6.02
CA ALA A 471 29.22 -16.65 -5.55
C ALA A 471 28.45 -16.42 -4.25
N ASP A 472 29.08 -15.75 -3.28
CA ASP A 472 28.48 -15.44 -1.97
C ASP A 472 27.25 -14.54 -2.12
N ALA A 473 27.36 -13.43 -2.87
CA ALA A 473 26.23 -12.54 -3.10
C ALA A 473 25.04 -13.26 -3.78
N ARG A 474 25.32 -14.18 -4.71
CA ARG A 474 24.28 -14.99 -5.35
C ARG A 474 23.67 -16.01 -4.39
N SER A 475 24.48 -16.64 -3.55
CA SER A 475 24.02 -17.58 -2.53
C SER A 475 23.11 -16.89 -1.51
N VAL A 476 23.52 -15.74 -0.98
CA VAL A 476 22.72 -14.93 -0.03
C VAL A 476 21.40 -14.50 -0.66
N TYR A 477 21.41 -14.01 -1.91
CA TYR A 477 20.18 -13.65 -2.63
C TYR A 477 19.23 -14.84 -2.78
N ASN A 478 19.74 -16.00 -3.20
CA ASN A 478 18.93 -17.20 -3.38
C ASN A 478 18.36 -17.71 -2.04
N ALA A 479 19.18 -17.78 -1.00
CA ALA A 479 18.77 -18.22 0.34
C ALA A 479 17.67 -17.31 0.92
N TYR A 480 17.82 -15.99 0.75
CA TYR A 480 16.80 -15.02 1.15
C TYR A 480 15.49 -15.20 0.36
N CYS A 481 15.56 -15.37 -0.96
CA CYS A 481 14.40 -15.64 -1.80
C CYS A 481 13.68 -16.93 -1.38
N GLU A 482 14.42 -18.01 -1.13
CA GLU A 482 13.85 -19.29 -0.68
C GLU A 482 13.18 -19.17 0.69
N ALA A 483 13.86 -18.58 1.67
CA ALA A 483 13.33 -18.40 3.01
C ALA A 483 12.11 -17.46 3.02
N SER A 484 12.20 -16.29 2.37
CA SER A 484 11.08 -15.35 2.28
C SER A 484 9.88 -15.96 1.56
N ASN A 485 10.07 -16.64 0.43
CA ASN A 485 8.97 -17.25 -0.31
C ASN A 485 8.30 -18.37 0.48
N LYS A 486 9.07 -19.16 1.24
CA LYS A 486 8.51 -20.20 2.10
C LYS A 486 7.61 -19.60 3.19
N VAL A 487 8.12 -18.61 3.95
CA VAL A 487 7.35 -17.96 5.01
C VAL A 487 6.09 -17.27 4.47
N LEU A 488 6.20 -16.59 3.32
CA LEU A 488 5.06 -15.95 2.67
C LEU A 488 4.04 -16.97 2.16
N ALA A 489 4.49 -18.10 1.61
CA ALA A 489 3.60 -19.17 1.16
C ALA A 489 2.81 -19.78 2.33
N ASP A 490 3.50 -20.11 3.43
CA ASP A 490 2.87 -20.64 4.64
C ASP A 490 1.84 -19.63 5.21
N LEU A 491 2.23 -18.34 5.28
CA LEU A 491 1.36 -17.25 5.71
C LEU A 491 0.09 -17.12 4.85
N TYR A 492 0.24 -17.14 3.52
CA TYR A 492 -0.90 -17.02 2.61
C TYR A 492 -1.78 -18.28 2.63
N GLU A 493 -1.22 -19.46 2.89
CA GLU A 493 -1.98 -20.70 3.04
C GLU A 493 -2.87 -20.66 4.31
N ASP A 494 -2.33 -20.19 5.44
CA ASP A 494 -3.08 -20.02 6.68
C ASP A 494 -4.22 -18.98 6.52
N VAL A 495 -3.91 -17.83 5.91
CA VAL A 495 -4.91 -16.80 5.60
C VAL A 495 -5.98 -17.34 4.65
N GLN A 496 -5.58 -18.06 3.59
CA GLN A 496 -6.50 -18.67 2.62
C GLN A 496 -7.47 -19.65 3.29
N LYS A 497 -6.97 -20.50 4.19
CA LYS A 497 -7.78 -21.47 4.92
C LYS A 497 -8.83 -20.77 5.77
N THR A 498 -8.41 -19.82 6.58
CA THR A 498 -9.29 -19.04 7.47
C THR A 498 -10.31 -18.24 6.67
N PHE A 499 -9.89 -17.59 5.59
CA PHE A 499 -10.75 -16.88 4.66
C PHE A 499 -11.86 -17.79 4.09
N ALA A 500 -11.49 -18.96 3.58
CA ALA A 500 -12.46 -19.90 3.00
C ALA A 500 -13.43 -20.44 4.05
N GLU A 501 -12.95 -20.75 5.26
CA GLU A 501 -13.79 -21.22 6.37
C GLU A 501 -14.83 -20.17 6.78
N TRP A 502 -14.42 -18.91 6.94
CA TRP A 502 -15.33 -17.83 7.33
C TRP A 502 -16.30 -17.43 6.22
N TYR A 503 -15.86 -17.45 4.97
CA TYR A 503 -16.75 -17.19 3.84
C TYR A 503 -17.85 -18.26 3.71
N ARG A 504 -17.51 -19.55 3.88
CA ARG A 504 -18.50 -20.63 3.97
C ARG A 504 -19.46 -20.43 5.13
N ALA A 505 -18.97 -19.95 6.28
CA ALA A 505 -19.81 -19.74 7.45
C ALA A 505 -20.89 -18.68 7.21
N ILE A 506 -20.59 -17.61 6.46
CA ILE A 506 -21.56 -16.54 6.19
C ILE A 506 -22.47 -16.81 4.99
N ASN A 507 -22.08 -17.71 4.07
CA ASN A 507 -22.84 -18.07 2.86
C ASN A 507 -23.17 -19.57 2.80
N LYS A 508 -23.41 -20.21 3.95
CA LYS A 508 -23.54 -21.68 4.04
C LYS A 508 -24.59 -22.27 3.11
N ASP A 509 -25.69 -21.55 2.90
CA ASP A 509 -26.83 -22.01 2.10
C ASP A 509 -26.51 -22.05 0.60
N ASP A 510 -25.58 -21.20 0.14
CA ASP A 510 -25.24 -21.06 -1.29
C ASP A 510 -23.85 -21.65 -1.63
N GLU A 511 -22.90 -21.55 -0.70
CA GLU A 511 -21.45 -21.72 -0.94
C GLU A 511 -20.78 -22.65 0.09
N GLY A 512 -21.51 -23.63 0.64
CA GLY A 512 -21.01 -24.53 1.69
C GLY A 512 -19.76 -25.35 1.34
N LYS A 513 -19.37 -25.43 0.06
CA LYS A 513 -18.17 -26.12 -0.44
C LYS A 513 -17.10 -25.19 -1.01
N PHE A 514 -17.27 -23.88 -0.84
CA PHE A 514 -16.37 -22.86 -1.38
C PHE A 514 -14.89 -23.15 -1.10
N THR A 515 -14.03 -22.92 -2.08
CA THR A 515 -12.57 -22.94 -1.86
C THR A 515 -11.95 -21.70 -2.45
N ALA A 516 -10.82 -21.30 -1.87
CA ALA A 516 -10.04 -20.17 -2.34
C ALA A 516 -8.59 -20.62 -2.53
N LYS A 517 -7.91 -19.94 -3.45
CA LYS A 517 -6.50 -20.14 -3.73
C LYS A 517 -5.78 -18.79 -3.83
N LEU A 518 -4.84 -18.57 -2.92
CA LEU A 518 -3.86 -17.49 -2.96
C LEU A 518 -2.54 -18.04 -3.52
N SER A 519 -2.13 -17.58 -4.69
CA SER A 519 -0.92 -18.07 -5.38
C SER A 519 0.14 -16.96 -5.44
N PRO A 520 1.14 -16.96 -4.53
CA PRO A 520 2.22 -16.00 -4.58
C PRO A 520 3.20 -16.28 -5.73
N SER A 521 3.68 -15.23 -6.38
CA SER A 521 4.80 -15.24 -7.33
C SER A 521 5.63 -13.95 -7.19
N GLU A 522 6.71 -13.76 -7.97
CA GLU A 522 7.64 -12.62 -7.83
C GLU A 522 6.91 -11.27 -7.90
N GLY A 523 6.59 -10.69 -6.74
CA GLY A 523 5.85 -9.43 -6.58
C GLY A 523 4.36 -9.47 -6.97
N LYS A 524 3.73 -10.65 -7.00
CA LYS A 524 2.31 -10.81 -7.35
C LYS A 524 1.62 -11.82 -6.44
N LEU A 525 0.33 -11.59 -6.20
CA LEU A 525 -0.54 -12.50 -5.46
C LEU A 525 -1.86 -12.69 -6.23
N ASP A 526 -1.98 -13.83 -6.89
CA ASP A 526 -3.21 -14.21 -7.58
C ASP A 526 -4.21 -14.76 -6.57
N LEU A 527 -5.45 -14.26 -6.64
CA LEU A 527 -6.59 -14.78 -5.89
C LEU A 527 -7.55 -15.43 -6.89
N ALA A 528 -7.81 -16.71 -6.69
CA ALA A 528 -8.83 -17.45 -7.41
C ALA A 528 -9.79 -18.13 -6.41
N VAL A 529 -11.07 -18.16 -6.72
CA VAL A 529 -12.13 -18.68 -5.87
C VAL A 529 -13.01 -19.65 -6.65
N ASP A 530 -13.50 -20.69 -6.00
CA ASP A 530 -14.39 -21.68 -6.60
C ASP A 530 -15.75 -21.05 -6.94
N PHE A 531 -16.38 -21.56 -7.99
CA PHE A 531 -17.77 -21.23 -8.32
C PHE A 531 -18.57 -22.51 -8.52
N HIS A 532 -19.38 -22.90 -7.53
CA HIS A 532 -20.22 -24.10 -7.52
C HIS A 532 -19.50 -25.40 -7.97
N GLU A 533 -18.28 -25.64 -7.48
CA GLU A 533 -17.44 -26.80 -7.81
C GLU A 533 -17.06 -26.90 -9.30
N ARG A 534 -17.17 -25.80 -10.07
CA ARG A 534 -16.85 -25.76 -11.51
C ARG A 534 -15.47 -25.21 -11.83
N GLY A 535 -14.66 -24.96 -10.82
CA GLY A 535 -13.27 -24.53 -10.96
C GLY A 535 -12.98 -23.20 -10.30
N LEU A 536 -11.69 -22.84 -10.29
CA LEU A 536 -11.17 -21.63 -9.66
C LEU A 536 -11.11 -20.47 -10.67
N PHE A 537 -11.74 -19.37 -10.34
CA PHE A 537 -11.83 -18.18 -11.18
C PHE A 537 -11.47 -16.91 -10.41
N HIS A 538 -11.18 -15.84 -11.13
CA HIS A 538 -11.06 -14.52 -10.51
C HIS A 538 -12.39 -14.16 -9.78
N PRO A 539 -12.37 -13.60 -8.56
CA PRO A 539 -13.59 -13.30 -7.81
C PRO A 539 -14.61 -12.44 -8.58
N GLY A 540 -14.12 -11.51 -9.40
CA GLY A 540 -14.94 -10.66 -10.25
C GLY A 540 -15.56 -11.33 -11.48
N ALA A 541 -15.35 -12.63 -11.71
CA ALA A 541 -15.82 -13.31 -12.91
C ALA A 541 -17.29 -13.74 -12.83
N TYR A 542 -17.68 -14.44 -11.76
CA TYR A 542 -18.99 -15.09 -11.65
C TYR A 542 -19.77 -14.77 -10.37
N HIS A 543 -19.14 -14.15 -9.37
CA HIS A 543 -19.79 -13.82 -8.10
C HIS A 543 -20.40 -12.41 -8.15
N SER A 544 -21.57 -12.24 -7.52
CA SER A 544 -22.23 -10.93 -7.40
C SER A 544 -21.45 -9.96 -6.50
N GLU A 545 -21.78 -8.66 -6.54
CA GLU A 545 -21.17 -7.66 -5.65
C GLU A 545 -21.33 -8.02 -4.16
N GLY A 546 -22.48 -8.56 -3.76
CA GLY A 546 -22.72 -9.02 -2.39
C GLY A 546 -21.75 -10.12 -1.96
N HIS A 547 -21.51 -11.08 -2.83
CA HIS A 547 -20.51 -12.13 -2.59
C HIS A 547 -19.09 -11.55 -2.54
N GLN A 548 -18.74 -10.60 -3.42
CA GLN A 548 -17.42 -9.97 -3.44
C GLN A 548 -17.15 -9.13 -2.17
N ASP A 549 -18.14 -8.35 -1.70
CA ASP A 549 -18.03 -7.58 -0.46
C ASP A 549 -17.91 -8.51 0.76
N GLY A 550 -18.68 -9.62 0.79
CA GLY A 550 -18.52 -10.68 1.78
C GLY A 550 -17.14 -11.34 1.76
N MET A 551 -16.60 -11.62 0.57
CA MET A 551 -15.24 -12.17 0.42
C MET A 551 -14.19 -11.20 0.96
N GLY A 552 -14.28 -9.93 0.59
CA GLY A 552 -13.29 -8.95 1.03
C GLY A 552 -13.33 -8.72 2.55
N LEU A 553 -14.52 -8.76 3.17
CA LEU A 553 -14.66 -8.68 4.63
C LEU A 553 -14.00 -9.90 5.31
N CYS A 554 -14.29 -11.11 4.84
CA CYS A 554 -13.69 -12.33 5.40
C CYS A 554 -12.16 -12.36 5.22
N LEU A 555 -11.66 -11.93 4.05
CA LEU A 555 -10.22 -11.87 3.79
C LEU A 555 -9.54 -10.83 4.68
N TYR A 556 -10.14 -9.64 4.84
CA TYR A 556 -9.67 -8.62 5.77
C TYR A 556 -9.58 -9.16 7.20
N LEU A 557 -10.67 -9.75 7.70
CA LEU A 557 -10.69 -10.28 9.07
C LEU A 557 -9.61 -11.36 9.25
N ALA A 558 -9.41 -12.22 8.24
CA ALA A 558 -8.43 -13.29 8.32
C ALA A 558 -6.99 -12.73 8.38
N LEU A 559 -6.72 -11.68 7.60
CA LEU A 559 -5.47 -10.96 7.65
C LEU A 559 -5.25 -10.26 9.01
N MET A 560 -6.28 -9.61 9.55
CA MET A 560 -6.19 -8.94 10.86
C MET A 560 -5.96 -9.94 12.00
N GLN A 561 -6.63 -11.09 11.97
CA GLN A 561 -6.40 -12.17 12.92
C GLN A 561 -4.98 -12.70 12.84
N GLN A 562 -4.42 -12.83 11.63
CA GLN A 562 -3.05 -13.30 11.43
C GLN A 562 -2.01 -12.26 11.87
N LEU A 563 -2.28 -10.97 11.65
CA LEU A 563 -1.37 -9.88 11.97
C LEU A 563 -1.35 -9.57 13.48
N LEU A 564 -2.52 -9.56 14.11
CA LEU A 564 -2.71 -9.00 15.45
C LEU A 564 -3.16 -10.04 16.47
N GLY A 565 -3.73 -11.18 16.04
CA GLY A 565 -4.17 -12.23 16.94
C GLY A 565 -5.06 -11.71 18.08
N GLU A 566 -4.64 -11.97 19.33
CA GLU A 566 -5.36 -11.52 20.53
C GLU A 566 -5.41 -9.99 20.68
N ASP A 567 -4.49 -9.27 20.03
CA ASP A 567 -4.41 -7.80 20.06
C ASP A 567 -5.41 -7.11 19.13
N PHE A 568 -6.12 -7.86 18.27
CA PHE A 568 -7.19 -7.31 17.45
C PHE A 568 -8.42 -6.93 18.30
N LYS A 569 -8.37 -5.76 18.93
CA LYS A 569 -9.37 -5.28 19.90
C LYS A 569 -10.33 -4.21 19.37
N LEU A 570 -10.09 -3.64 18.19
CA LEU A 570 -10.91 -2.59 17.59
C LEU A 570 -10.99 -2.76 16.07
N ALA A 571 -12.19 -2.59 15.52
CA ALA A 571 -12.42 -2.43 14.08
C ALA A 571 -13.55 -1.42 13.82
N VAL A 572 -13.33 -0.51 12.89
CA VAL A 572 -14.30 0.52 12.47
C VAL A 572 -14.74 0.20 11.04
N LEU A 573 -16.01 -0.17 10.87
CA LEU A 573 -16.56 -0.66 9.61
C LEU A 573 -17.55 0.36 9.03
N ASP A 574 -17.17 0.99 7.91
CA ASP A 574 -17.98 2.02 7.26
C ASP A 574 -18.80 1.47 6.08
N ASP A 575 -20.08 1.18 6.33
CA ASP A 575 -21.05 0.72 5.33
C ASP A 575 -20.54 -0.51 4.51
N VAL A 576 -19.85 -1.44 5.17
CA VAL A 576 -19.11 -2.54 4.53
C VAL A 576 -19.97 -3.68 3.96
N VAL A 577 -21.22 -3.83 4.41
CA VAL A 577 -22.12 -4.94 4.02
C VAL A 577 -23.36 -4.49 3.24
N MET A 578 -23.28 -3.32 2.59
CA MET A 578 -24.41 -2.72 1.88
C MET A 578 -25.01 -3.62 0.78
N SER A 579 -24.17 -4.30 0.01
CA SER A 579 -24.59 -5.15 -1.12
C SER A 579 -24.91 -6.60 -0.72
N VAL A 580 -24.61 -6.98 0.53
CA VAL A 580 -24.80 -8.34 1.04
C VAL A 580 -26.28 -8.58 1.33
N ASP A 581 -26.80 -9.75 0.96
CA ASP A 581 -28.21 -10.09 1.20
C ASP A 581 -28.56 -10.20 2.68
N LYS A 582 -29.84 -9.91 3.00
CA LYS A 582 -30.37 -9.89 4.37
C LYS A 582 -30.13 -11.19 5.14
N GLN A 583 -30.13 -12.34 4.47
CA GLN A 583 -29.88 -13.65 5.09
C GLN A 583 -28.42 -13.78 5.53
N HIS A 584 -27.48 -13.48 4.63
CA HIS A 584 -26.04 -13.56 4.90
C HIS A 584 -25.55 -12.53 5.92
N ARG A 585 -26.16 -11.33 5.93
CA ARG A 585 -25.89 -10.30 6.96
C ARG A 585 -26.04 -10.84 8.38
N LYS A 586 -27.09 -11.61 8.67
CA LYS A 586 -27.28 -12.17 10.02
C LYS A 586 -26.14 -13.14 10.41
N GLU A 587 -25.65 -13.92 9.45
CA GLU A 587 -24.51 -14.82 9.67
C GLU A 587 -23.20 -14.04 9.85
N VAL A 588 -23.03 -12.89 9.19
CA VAL A 588 -21.90 -11.97 9.46
C VAL A 588 -21.90 -11.54 10.93
N CYS A 589 -23.05 -11.16 11.51
CA CYS A 589 -23.12 -10.85 12.95
C CYS A 589 -22.70 -12.05 13.82
N GLY A 590 -23.11 -13.26 13.42
CA GLY A 590 -22.75 -14.50 14.10
C GLY A 590 -21.25 -14.77 14.06
N LEU A 591 -20.63 -14.58 12.89
CA LEU A 591 -19.18 -14.70 12.69
C LEU A 591 -18.42 -13.73 13.60
N LEU A 592 -18.74 -12.42 13.52
CA LEU A 592 -18.05 -11.39 14.31
C LEU A 592 -18.10 -11.69 15.81
N ARG A 593 -19.25 -12.14 16.32
CA ARG A 593 -19.40 -12.44 17.75
C ARG A 593 -18.69 -13.73 18.17
N ARG A 594 -18.60 -14.72 17.29
CA ARG A 594 -18.02 -16.03 17.61
C ARG A 594 -16.51 -16.01 17.53
N GLU A 595 -15.96 -15.46 16.45
CA GLU A 595 -14.51 -15.44 16.20
C GLU A 595 -13.82 -14.26 16.90
N PHE A 596 -14.54 -13.16 17.15
CA PHE A 596 -13.98 -11.92 17.71
C PHE A 596 -14.75 -11.39 18.94
N PRO A 597 -14.89 -12.19 20.02
CA PRO A 597 -15.69 -11.80 21.18
C PRO A 597 -15.13 -10.59 21.96
N ASP A 598 -13.81 -10.37 21.91
CA ASP A 598 -13.12 -9.28 22.62
C ASP A 598 -12.90 -8.03 21.77
N THR A 599 -13.33 -8.06 20.50
CA THR A 599 -13.13 -6.98 19.54
C THR A 599 -14.31 -6.02 19.57
N GLN A 600 -14.03 -4.75 19.74
CA GLN A 600 -15.02 -3.69 19.62
C GLN A 600 -15.25 -3.35 18.14
N PHE A 601 -16.46 -3.59 17.64
CA PHE A 601 -16.85 -3.18 16.29
C PHE A 601 -17.64 -1.88 16.32
N VAL A 602 -17.12 -0.83 15.67
CA VAL A 602 -17.86 0.42 15.42
C VAL A 602 -18.39 0.36 13.99
N ILE A 603 -19.70 0.22 13.80
CA ILE A 603 -20.31 -0.06 12.50
C ILE A 603 -21.21 1.09 12.07
N THR A 604 -20.98 1.65 10.89
CA THR A 604 -21.94 2.57 10.28
C THR A 604 -22.88 1.82 9.34
N THR A 605 -24.14 2.26 9.27
CA THR A 605 -25.06 1.76 8.25
C THR A 605 -26.16 2.76 7.89
N HIS A 606 -26.63 2.71 6.66
CA HIS A 606 -27.87 3.38 6.26
C HIS A 606 -29.11 2.45 6.26
N ASP A 607 -28.93 1.16 6.54
CA ASP A 607 -30.00 0.17 6.50
C ASP A 607 -30.53 -0.13 7.91
N GLU A 608 -31.77 0.26 8.16
CA GLU A 608 -32.45 0.04 9.45
C GLU A 608 -32.69 -1.45 9.75
N ALA A 609 -32.98 -2.26 8.73
CA ALA A 609 -33.16 -3.70 8.89
C ALA A 609 -31.84 -4.35 9.33
N TRP A 610 -30.70 -3.86 8.82
CA TRP A 610 -29.39 -4.31 9.27
C TRP A 610 -29.12 -3.96 10.74
N LEU A 611 -29.45 -2.74 11.17
CA LEU A 611 -29.38 -2.36 12.59
C LEU A 611 -30.24 -3.29 13.47
N HIS A 612 -31.44 -3.63 13.02
CA HIS A 612 -32.31 -4.54 13.74
C HIS A 612 -31.73 -5.97 13.80
N GLN A 613 -31.11 -6.44 12.72
CA GLN A 613 -30.42 -7.73 12.69
C GLN A 613 -29.21 -7.76 13.64
N MET A 614 -28.40 -6.70 13.69
CA MET A 614 -27.28 -6.57 14.64
C MET A 614 -27.77 -6.66 16.10
N ARG A 615 -28.90 -6.03 16.41
CA ARG A 615 -29.55 -6.12 17.74
C ARG A 615 -30.09 -7.52 18.02
N SER A 616 -30.77 -8.13 17.06
CA SER A 616 -31.33 -9.48 17.18
C SER A 616 -30.24 -10.54 17.39
N ALA A 617 -29.12 -10.43 16.66
CA ALA A 617 -27.95 -11.30 16.79
C ALA A 617 -27.13 -11.03 18.07
N LYS A 618 -27.48 -10.00 18.84
CA LYS A 618 -26.78 -9.52 20.05
C LYS A 618 -25.33 -9.10 19.77
N LEU A 619 -25.05 -8.64 18.55
CA LEU A 619 -23.78 -7.97 18.25
C LEU A 619 -23.78 -6.59 18.90
N VAL A 620 -24.89 -5.85 18.75
CA VAL A 620 -25.04 -4.49 19.28
C VAL A 620 -26.23 -4.45 20.27
N SER A 621 -26.06 -3.78 21.41
CA SER A 621 -27.14 -3.63 22.39
C SER A 621 -28.16 -2.54 21.97
N ARG A 622 -29.33 -2.47 22.61
CA ARG A 622 -30.32 -1.41 22.32
C ARG A 622 -29.77 0.00 22.59
N THR A 623 -28.93 0.14 23.62
CA THR A 623 -28.32 1.41 24.05
C THR A 623 -26.98 1.70 23.38
N SER A 624 -26.38 0.72 22.71
CA SER A 624 -25.10 0.86 21.99
C SER A 624 -25.32 1.24 20.51
N ALA A 625 -26.28 2.11 20.24
CA ALA A 625 -26.51 2.60 18.89
C ALA A 625 -27.05 4.03 18.90
N VAL A 626 -26.70 4.81 17.89
CA VAL A 626 -27.21 6.17 17.66
C VAL A 626 -27.84 6.29 16.28
N ASN A 627 -28.88 7.12 16.20
CA ASN A 627 -29.60 7.39 14.97
C ASN A 627 -29.35 8.83 14.51
N PHE A 628 -28.70 9.00 13.36
CA PHE A 628 -28.54 10.27 12.68
C PHE A 628 -29.73 10.45 11.74
N ARG A 629 -30.62 11.41 12.00
CA ARG A 629 -31.82 11.60 11.17
C ARG A 629 -31.62 12.60 10.04
N SER A 630 -30.99 13.71 10.36
CA SER A 630 -30.79 14.79 9.42
C SER A 630 -29.42 15.42 9.62
N TRP A 631 -28.99 16.16 8.61
CA TRP A 631 -27.74 16.88 8.60
C TRP A 631 -27.98 18.26 8.00
N THR A 632 -27.42 19.30 8.62
CA THR A 632 -27.36 20.64 8.03
C THR A 632 -25.95 21.18 8.18
N ILE A 633 -25.56 22.12 7.32
CA ILE A 633 -24.24 22.75 7.37
C ILE A 633 -24.01 23.46 8.73
N ASP A 634 -25.05 24.09 9.29
CA ASP A 634 -24.92 24.88 10.52
C ASP A 634 -24.82 24.04 11.80
N HIS A 635 -25.38 22.83 11.81
CA HIS A 635 -25.50 22.02 13.02
C HIS A 635 -24.78 20.68 12.94
N GLY A 636 -24.42 20.23 11.73
CA GLY A 636 -23.88 18.90 11.49
C GLY A 636 -24.92 17.79 11.70
N PRO A 637 -24.49 16.55 12.07
CA PRO A 637 -25.40 15.43 12.28
C PRO A 637 -26.33 15.66 13.47
N ARG A 638 -27.64 15.59 13.25
CA ARG A 638 -28.61 15.57 14.36
C ARG A 638 -28.74 14.16 14.91
N VAL A 639 -28.18 13.97 16.10
CA VAL A 639 -28.12 12.69 16.79
C VAL A 639 -29.32 12.55 17.69
N GLN A 640 -30.16 11.57 17.40
CA GLN A 640 -31.07 11.05 18.41
C GLN A 640 -30.30 10.00 19.19
N VAL A 641 -29.73 10.43 20.32
CA VAL A 641 -29.30 9.50 21.35
C VAL A 641 -30.57 8.83 21.86
N ALA A 642 -30.50 7.57 22.27
CA ALA A 642 -31.54 7.00 23.13
C ALA A 642 -31.52 7.63 24.55
N GLN A 643 -31.25 8.94 24.64
CA GLN A 643 -31.56 9.79 25.79
C GLN A 643 -33.01 10.21 25.64
N ASP A 644 -33.69 10.33 26.77
CA ASP A 644 -35.11 10.64 26.79
C ASP A 644 -35.30 12.03 26.19
N ALA A 645 -36.00 12.15 25.05
CA ALA A 645 -36.21 13.44 24.38
C ALA A 645 -36.84 14.48 25.31
N TRP A 646 -37.50 14.01 26.37
CA TRP A 646 -38.01 14.81 27.47
C TRP A 646 -36.93 15.54 28.27
N GLU A 647 -35.79 14.91 28.59
CA GLU A 647 -34.68 15.55 29.31
C GLU A 647 -34.04 16.68 28.48
N GLU A 648 -33.95 16.48 27.16
CA GLU A 648 -33.44 17.50 26.23
C GLU A 648 -34.39 18.71 26.14
N ILE A 649 -35.70 18.46 26.08
CA ILE A 649 -36.72 19.51 26.11
C ILE A 649 -36.65 20.29 27.43
N GLU A 650 -36.56 19.60 28.57
CA GLU A 650 -36.44 20.21 29.90
C GLU A 650 -35.18 21.10 29.98
N THR A 651 -34.04 20.62 29.50
CA THR A 651 -32.77 21.37 29.47
C THR A 651 -32.86 22.64 28.61
N GLU A 652 -33.47 22.56 27.42
CA GLU A 652 -33.61 23.75 26.57
C GLU A 652 -34.62 24.76 27.13
N LEU A 653 -35.62 24.30 27.89
CA LEU A 653 -36.53 25.18 28.64
C LEU A 653 -35.85 25.84 29.85
N GLU A 654 -34.94 25.14 30.53
CA GLU A 654 -34.08 25.74 31.57
C GLU A 654 -33.19 26.85 31.01
N ASN A 655 -32.71 26.68 29.78
CA ASN A 655 -31.91 27.67 29.07
C ASN A 655 -32.73 28.78 28.37
N GLU A 656 -34.03 28.87 28.64
CA GLU A 656 -34.98 29.85 28.06
C GLU A 656 -35.08 29.80 26.52
N ARG A 657 -34.74 28.65 25.91
CA ARG A 657 -34.76 28.44 24.45
C ARG A 657 -36.02 27.70 24.01
N VAL A 658 -37.18 28.32 24.25
CA VAL A 658 -38.51 27.75 23.90
C VAL A 658 -38.60 27.31 22.43
N SER A 659 -37.96 28.05 21.52
CA SER A 659 -37.98 27.70 20.09
C SER A 659 -37.31 26.36 19.77
N VAL A 660 -36.19 26.09 20.44
CA VAL A 660 -35.44 24.84 20.27
C VAL A 660 -36.23 23.69 20.89
N ALA A 661 -36.76 23.88 22.10
CA ALA A 661 -37.61 22.92 22.82
C ALA A 661 -38.82 22.48 22.00
N ALA A 662 -39.54 23.41 21.34
CA ALA A 662 -40.69 23.05 20.50
C ALA A 662 -40.30 22.29 19.23
N GLY A 663 -39.17 22.66 18.63
CA GLY A 663 -38.60 21.90 17.52
C GLY A 663 -38.27 20.46 17.92
N ILE A 664 -37.74 20.23 19.13
CA ILE A 664 -37.45 18.89 19.68
C ILE A 664 -38.75 18.13 19.92
N LEU A 665 -39.74 18.74 20.59
CA LEU A 665 -41.04 18.13 20.89
C LEU A 665 -41.73 17.62 19.62
N ARG A 666 -41.84 18.46 18.57
CA ARG A 666 -42.48 18.06 17.30
C ARG A 666 -41.78 16.86 16.66
N ARG A 667 -40.45 16.90 16.57
CA ARG A 667 -39.66 15.80 15.97
C ARG A 667 -39.81 14.50 16.75
N TYR A 668 -39.84 14.59 18.08
CA TYR A 668 -40.04 13.44 18.94
C TYR A 668 -41.45 12.87 18.80
N LEU A 669 -42.48 13.73 18.75
CA LEU A 669 -43.86 13.32 18.52
C LEU A 669 -44.04 12.63 17.16
N GLU A 670 -43.37 13.13 16.12
CA GLU A 670 -43.42 12.53 14.79
C GLU A 670 -42.79 11.13 14.79
N TYR A 671 -41.62 11.00 15.43
CA TYR A 671 -40.97 9.70 15.63
C TYR A 671 -41.85 8.71 16.38
N ILE A 672 -42.29 9.07 17.59
CA ILE A 672 -43.01 8.14 18.46
C ILE A 672 -44.37 7.78 17.85
N SER A 673 -45.01 8.70 17.12
CA SER A 673 -46.23 8.40 16.39
C SER A 673 -46.00 7.38 15.27
N GLY A 674 -44.88 7.45 14.56
CA GLY A 674 -44.48 6.44 13.58
C GLY A 674 -44.29 5.05 14.20
N GLU A 675 -43.55 4.98 15.31
CA GLU A 675 -43.34 3.73 16.07
C GLU A 675 -44.66 3.15 16.58
N VAL A 676 -45.54 4.00 17.15
CA VAL A 676 -46.86 3.60 17.63
C VAL A 676 -47.71 3.07 16.48
N CYS A 677 -47.79 3.80 15.35
CA CYS A 677 -48.52 3.37 14.16
C CYS A 677 -48.08 1.98 13.69
N ALA A 678 -46.77 1.74 13.66
CA ALA A 678 -46.20 0.44 13.30
C ALA A 678 -46.54 -0.66 14.33
N ALA A 679 -46.46 -0.34 15.63
CA ALA A 679 -46.73 -1.27 16.73
C ALA A 679 -48.20 -1.73 16.78
N ILE A 680 -49.15 -0.84 16.49
CA ILE A 680 -50.60 -1.11 16.63
C ILE A 680 -51.32 -1.37 15.29
N GLY A 681 -50.59 -1.31 14.17
CA GLY A 681 -51.13 -1.46 12.82
C GLY A 681 -52.13 -0.36 12.46
N ALA A 682 -51.76 0.90 12.67
CA ALA A 682 -52.57 2.05 12.27
C ALA A 682 -52.54 2.25 10.75
N SER A 683 -53.65 2.69 10.17
CA SER A 683 -53.75 2.97 8.73
C SER A 683 -53.21 4.37 8.44
N VAL A 684 -52.09 4.46 7.72
CA VAL A 684 -51.52 5.74 7.26
C VAL A 684 -51.57 5.77 5.72
N PRO A 685 -52.01 6.87 5.07
CA PRO A 685 -52.00 6.99 3.61
C PRO A 685 -50.60 6.72 3.03
N LEU A 686 -50.49 5.91 1.97
CA LEU A 686 -49.19 5.59 1.38
C LEU A 686 -48.59 6.82 0.69
N LYS A 687 -47.37 7.20 1.08
CA LYS A 687 -46.55 8.18 0.37
C LYS A 687 -45.31 7.47 -0.20
N LEU A 688 -45.11 7.57 -1.51
CA LEU A 688 -44.05 6.83 -2.23
C LEU A 688 -42.63 7.32 -1.87
N ASP A 689 -42.50 8.56 -1.41
CA ASP A 689 -41.25 9.15 -0.94
C ASP A 689 -40.93 8.82 0.52
N ASN A 690 -41.82 8.08 1.21
CA ASN A 690 -41.72 7.72 2.62
C ASN A 690 -41.62 8.94 3.57
N ASN A 691 -42.06 10.13 3.13
CA ASN A 691 -41.96 11.37 3.87
C ASN A 691 -43.28 11.67 4.63
N TYR A 692 -43.35 11.14 5.85
CA TYR A 692 -44.49 11.29 6.75
C TYR A 692 -44.24 12.39 7.77
N ASP A 693 -45.22 13.27 7.98
CA ASP A 693 -45.15 14.28 9.02
C ASP A 693 -46.02 13.92 10.24
N LEU A 694 -45.88 14.70 11.31
CA LEU A 694 -46.68 14.53 12.52
C LEU A 694 -48.20 14.53 12.25
N GLY A 695 -48.69 15.32 11.29
CA GLY A 695 -50.10 15.40 10.93
C GLY A 695 -50.62 14.14 10.25
N ASP A 696 -49.76 13.43 9.51
CA ASP A 696 -50.08 12.12 8.96
C ASP A 696 -50.09 11.01 10.02
N LEU A 697 -49.18 11.09 11.00
CA LEU A 697 -48.91 9.97 11.91
C LEU A 697 -49.74 10.03 13.20
N LEU A 698 -49.73 11.14 13.92
CA LEU A 698 -50.30 11.24 15.27
C LEU A 698 -51.83 11.01 15.29
N PRO A 699 -52.64 11.60 14.39
CA PRO A 699 -54.08 11.35 14.37
C PRO A 699 -54.43 9.88 14.11
N ASN A 700 -53.66 9.21 13.24
CA ASN A 700 -53.87 7.80 12.93
C ASN A 700 -53.45 6.88 14.09
N ALA A 701 -52.37 7.21 14.80
CA ALA A 701 -51.97 6.53 16.03
C ALA A 701 -53.06 6.65 17.11
N ILE A 702 -53.50 7.88 17.41
CA ILE A 702 -54.53 8.17 18.42
C ILE A 702 -55.85 7.47 18.08
N GLY A 703 -56.30 7.58 16.82
CA GLY A 703 -57.55 6.97 16.36
C GLY A 703 -57.54 5.46 16.51
N ARG A 704 -56.46 4.81 16.04
CA ARG A 704 -56.32 3.35 16.11
C ARG A 704 -56.21 2.85 17.54
N PHE A 705 -55.42 3.50 18.38
CA PHE A 705 -55.23 3.07 19.77
C PHE A 705 -56.54 3.16 20.57
N GLY A 706 -57.26 4.28 20.42
CA GLY A 706 -58.59 4.43 20.99
C GLY A 706 -59.53 3.30 20.58
N ASP A 707 -59.60 2.96 19.29
CA ASP A 707 -60.42 1.85 18.79
C ASP A 707 -60.05 0.49 19.38
N LEU A 708 -58.77 0.22 19.59
CA LEU A 708 -58.30 -1.02 20.24
C LEU A 708 -58.75 -1.08 21.70
N LEU A 709 -58.68 0.02 22.44
CA LEU A 709 -59.20 0.09 23.81
C LEU A 709 -60.73 -0.10 23.86
N LYS A 710 -61.50 0.46 22.91
CA LYS A 710 -62.95 0.18 22.82
C LYS A 710 -63.24 -1.29 22.56
N LYS A 711 -62.40 -1.95 21.75
CA LYS A 711 -62.54 -3.39 21.47
C LYS A 711 -62.20 -4.22 22.70
N ALA A 712 -61.16 -3.83 23.45
CA ALA A 712 -60.79 -4.46 24.71
C ALA A 712 -61.93 -4.42 25.73
N GLU A 713 -62.54 -3.24 25.92
CA GLU A 713 -63.68 -3.06 26.81
C GLU A 713 -64.86 -3.97 26.42
N LYS A 714 -65.27 -3.94 25.14
CA LYS A 714 -66.38 -4.78 24.64
C LYS A 714 -66.06 -6.29 24.68
N ALA A 715 -64.79 -6.67 24.54
CA ALA A 715 -64.35 -8.04 24.69
C ALA A 715 -64.48 -8.48 26.15
N ALA A 716 -63.89 -7.73 27.09
CA ALA A 716 -63.98 -8.04 28.52
C ALA A 716 -65.43 -8.17 29.01
N ASP A 717 -66.31 -7.26 28.57
CA ASP A 717 -67.75 -7.31 28.86
C ASP A 717 -68.41 -8.59 28.32
N SER A 718 -68.11 -8.98 27.07
CA SER A 718 -68.66 -10.21 26.46
C SER A 718 -68.19 -11.51 27.14
N TRP A 719 -67.01 -11.49 27.76
CA TRP A 719 -66.46 -12.64 28.49
C TRP A 719 -66.90 -12.67 29.97
N GLY A 720 -67.50 -11.58 30.49
CA GLY A 720 -67.89 -11.46 31.89
C GLY A 720 -66.71 -11.29 32.85
N ASP A 721 -65.56 -10.79 32.37
CA ASP A 721 -64.35 -10.58 33.17
C ASP A 721 -64.37 -9.17 33.77
N ALA A 722 -64.80 -9.07 35.04
CA ALA A 722 -64.97 -7.80 35.73
C ALA A 722 -63.65 -7.03 35.92
N ASP A 723 -62.55 -7.74 36.17
CA ASP A 723 -61.23 -7.13 36.40
C ASP A 723 -60.65 -6.61 35.08
N ALA A 724 -60.73 -7.39 34.00
CA ALA A 724 -60.30 -6.95 32.69
C ALA A 724 -61.16 -5.78 32.16
N LEU A 725 -62.46 -5.77 32.46
CA LEU A 725 -63.37 -4.68 32.09
C LEU A 725 -63.01 -3.38 32.82
N ALA A 726 -62.77 -3.45 34.13
CA ALA A 726 -62.34 -2.30 34.93
C ALA A 726 -60.99 -1.74 34.43
N ALA A 727 -60.02 -2.62 34.16
CA ALA A 727 -58.71 -2.22 33.64
C ALA A 727 -58.78 -1.60 32.24
N ALA A 728 -59.61 -2.14 31.34
CA ALA A 728 -59.81 -1.59 30.00
C ALA A 728 -60.54 -0.23 30.03
N LYS A 729 -61.54 -0.06 30.91
CA LYS A 729 -62.23 1.22 31.12
C LYS A 729 -61.30 2.28 31.67
N ALA A 730 -60.54 1.98 32.72
CA ALA A 730 -59.59 2.91 33.30
C ALA A 730 -58.50 3.37 32.30
N ALA A 731 -57.96 2.44 31.50
CA ALA A 731 -57.00 2.78 30.46
C ALA A 731 -57.61 3.65 29.35
N ARG A 732 -58.88 3.40 29.02
CA ARG A 732 -59.60 4.19 28.02
C ARG A 732 -59.97 5.58 28.50
N GLU A 733 -60.47 5.72 29.72
CA GLU A 733 -60.76 7.02 30.35
C GLU A 733 -59.48 7.86 30.42
N ARG A 734 -58.38 7.29 30.93
CA ARG A 734 -57.07 7.94 30.93
C ARG A 734 -56.65 8.39 29.53
N PHE A 735 -56.82 7.54 28.52
CA PHE A 735 -56.47 7.89 27.14
C PHE A 735 -57.37 8.99 26.56
N ASP A 736 -58.69 8.92 26.78
CA ASP A 736 -59.65 9.90 26.28
C ASP A 736 -59.43 11.28 26.92
N ASP A 737 -59.08 11.34 28.21
CA ASP A 737 -58.70 12.58 28.93
C ASP A 737 -57.42 13.20 28.35
N ASN A 738 -56.36 12.41 28.19
CA ASN A 738 -55.09 12.89 27.63
C ASN A 738 -55.21 13.27 26.15
N LYS A 739 -56.04 12.56 25.39
CA LYS A 739 -56.40 12.94 24.02
C LYS A 739 -57.10 14.30 24.00
N ALA A 740 -58.09 14.52 24.86
CA ALA A 740 -58.80 15.79 24.94
C ALA A 740 -57.84 16.95 25.28
N ALA A 741 -56.98 16.77 26.28
CA ALA A 741 -55.94 17.73 26.65
C ALA A 741 -54.99 18.03 25.47
N SER A 742 -54.50 16.99 24.78
CA SER A 742 -53.59 17.17 23.63
C SER A 742 -54.23 17.92 22.46
N ASN A 743 -55.53 17.77 22.23
CA ASN A 743 -56.26 18.50 21.19
C ASN A 743 -56.41 19.99 21.51
N VAL A 744 -56.54 20.35 22.80
CA VAL A 744 -56.59 21.74 23.26
C VAL A 744 -55.24 22.43 23.02
N GLU A 745 -54.13 21.72 23.19
CA GLU A 745 -52.78 22.26 22.96
C GLU A 745 -52.28 22.13 21.51
N GLN A 746 -53.01 21.39 20.65
CA GLN A 746 -52.59 21.08 19.28
C GLN A 746 -52.44 22.33 18.39
N TRP A 747 -53.20 23.40 18.67
CA TRP A 747 -53.07 24.66 17.92
C TRP A 747 -51.73 25.36 18.20
N MET A 748 -51.12 25.17 19.38
CA MET A 748 -49.81 25.74 19.70
C MET A 748 -48.70 25.03 18.92
N VAL A 749 -48.78 23.70 18.79
CA VAL A 749 -47.84 22.90 17.99
C VAL A 749 -47.97 23.20 16.49
N ASN A 750 -49.18 23.49 16.01
CA ASN A 750 -49.44 23.85 14.61
C ASN A 750 -49.13 25.32 14.27
N LYS A 751 -49.29 26.27 15.21
CA LYS A 751 -48.89 27.67 15.02
C LYS A 751 -47.38 27.87 15.06
N ALA A 752 -46.64 26.97 15.72
CA ALA A 752 -45.18 26.93 15.70
C ALA A 752 -44.56 26.70 14.29
N VAL A 753 -45.35 26.66 13.22
CA VAL A 753 -44.94 26.37 11.84
C VAL A 753 -44.88 27.62 10.94
N HIS A 754 -45.54 28.71 11.32
CA HIS A 754 -45.38 29.98 10.60
C HIS A 754 -44.28 30.80 11.25
N TYR A 755 -43.14 30.91 10.55
CA TYR A 755 -41.99 31.75 10.91
C TYR A 755 -42.46 33.19 11.19
N ASN A 756 -42.76 33.52 12.47
CA ASN A 756 -42.62 34.82 13.14
C ASN A 756 -43.37 34.96 14.49
N GLU A 757 -44.13 33.97 14.98
CA GLU A 757 -44.87 34.10 16.27
C GLU A 757 -44.14 33.51 17.50
N TRP A 758 -42.84 33.20 17.41
CA TRP A 758 -42.06 32.63 18.54
C TRP A 758 -41.70 33.65 19.61
N ALA A 759 -41.73 34.94 19.27
CA ALA A 759 -41.27 36.03 20.13
C ALA A 759 -42.19 36.34 21.32
N ASN A 760 -43.35 35.66 21.43
CA ASN A 760 -44.40 35.98 22.39
C ASN A 760 -44.73 34.86 23.39
N PHE A 761 -44.01 33.72 23.39
CA PHE A 761 -44.30 32.63 24.32
C PHE A 761 -43.34 32.63 25.51
N GLU A 762 -43.90 32.58 26.71
CA GLU A 762 -43.14 32.41 27.95
C GLU A 762 -42.89 30.93 28.24
N LYS A 763 -41.81 30.63 28.97
CA LYS A 763 -41.43 29.27 29.38
C LYS A 763 -42.59 28.47 30.00
N ALA A 764 -43.38 29.13 30.85
CA ALA A 764 -44.49 28.50 31.58
C ALA A 764 -45.61 27.99 30.65
N ASP A 765 -45.88 28.67 29.55
CA ASP A 765 -46.90 28.24 28.58
C ASP A 765 -46.46 26.96 27.87
N PHE A 766 -45.18 26.86 27.51
CA PHE A 766 -44.65 25.72 26.77
C PHE A 766 -44.41 24.49 27.65
N GLU A 767 -44.08 24.66 28.94
CA GLU A 767 -43.98 23.56 29.90
C GLU A 767 -45.30 22.78 30.03
N SER A 768 -46.43 23.49 30.02
CA SER A 768 -47.78 22.87 30.01
C SER A 768 -47.99 21.99 28.78
N VAL A 769 -47.62 22.49 27.60
CA VAL A 769 -47.71 21.74 26.32
C VAL A 769 -46.87 20.46 26.37
N VAL A 770 -45.63 20.56 26.85
CA VAL A 770 -44.73 19.41 26.98
C VAL A 770 -45.31 18.35 27.91
N SER A 771 -45.85 18.74 29.07
CA SER A 771 -46.49 17.82 30.02
C SER A 771 -47.66 17.06 29.37
N VAL A 772 -48.56 17.76 28.69
CA VAL A 772 -49.74 17.17 28.06
C VAL A 772 -49.35 16.12 27.01
N PHE A 773 -48.34 16.41 26.19
CA PHE A 773 -47.87 15.45 25.18
C PHE A 773 -47.07 14.29 25.79
N LYS A 774 -46.38 14.50 26.91
CA LYS A 774 -45.71 13.43 27.67
C LYS A 774 -46.72 12.44 28.21
N ASP A 775 -47.78 12.94 28.84
CA ASP A 775 -48.86 12.10 29.39
C ASP A 775 -49.62 11.33 28.30
N LEU A 776 -49.85 11.95 27.12
CA LEU A 776 -50.41 11.26 25.96
C LEU A 776 -49.49 10.12 25.48
N VAL A 777 -48.19 10.38 25.33
CA VAL A 777 -47.23 9.38 24.86
C VAL A 777 -47.14 8.19 25.83
N ASP A 778 -47.21 8.46 27.13
CA ASP A 778 -47.16 7.42 28.16
C ASP A 778 -48.39 6.51 28.16
N CYS A 779 -49.52 6.95 27.58
CA CYS A 779 -50.67 6.06 27.37
C CYS A 779 -50.37 4.93 26.36
N PHE A 780 -49.43 5.13 25.43
CA PHE A 780 -49.01 4.10 24.47
C PHE A 780 -47.99 3.10 25.05
N LYS A 781 -47.47 3.35 26.25
CA LYS A 781 -46.40 2.57 26.86
C LYS A 781 -46.90 1.67 27.98
N CYS A 782 -46.18 0.59 28.21
CA CYS A 782 -46.38 -0.28 29.35
C CYS A 782 -45.87 0.39 30.63
N THR A 783 -46.72 0.45 31.66
CA THR A 783 -46.39 1.05 32.96
C THR A 783 -45.25 0.34 33.72
N LYS A 784 -44.94 -0.92 33.37
CA LYS A 784 -43.87 -1.69 34.04
C LYS A 784 -42.51 -1.57 33.36
N CYS A 785 -42.45 -1.69 32.04
CA CYS A 785 -41.18 -1.78 31.31
C CYS A 785 -40.96 -0.65 30.30
N GLY A 786 -41.88 0.31 30.18
CA GLY A 786 -41.78 1.47 29.29
C GLY A 786 -41.88 1.16 27.79
N ALA A 787 -42.01 -0.11 27.39
CA ALA A 787 -42.14 -0.50 26.00
C ALA A 787 -43.50 -0.12 25.41
N LEU A 788 -43.55 0.15 24.11
CA LEU A 788 -44.82 0.40 23.41
C LEU A 788 -45.75 -0.81 23.48
N LEU A 789 -47.05 -0.55 23.59
CA LEU A 789 -48.08 -1.57 23.49
C LEU A 789 -48.26 -1.98 22.02
N GLU A 790 -48.31 -3.28 21.77
CA GLU A 790 -48.37 -3.83 20.42
C GLU A 790 -49.69 -4.55 20.16
N ALA A 791 -50.18 -4.44 18.92
CA ALA A 791 -51.31 -5.19 18.43
C ALA A 791 -50.84 -6.52 17.81
N GLN A 792 -51.41 -7.63 18.28
CA GLN A 792 -51.02 -8.98 17.84
C GLN A 792 -52.23 -9.76 17.30
N PRO A 793 -52.19 -10.23 16.03
CA PRO A 793 -51.32 -9.76 14.94
C PRO A 793 -51.60 -8.28 14.59
N ARG A 794 -50.65 -7.58 13.94
CA ARG A 794 -50.79 -6.14 13.62
C ARG A 794 -52.02 -5.85 12.76
N THR A 795 -52.27 -6.68 11.75
CA THR A 795 -53.50 -6.71 10.97
C THR A 795 -54.47 -7.75 11.53
N GLY A 796 -55.73 -7.36 11.77
CA GLY A 796 -56.70 -8.26 12.41
C GLY A 796 -56.42 -8.55 13.89
N ALA A 797 -55.95 -7.54 14.62
CA ALA A 797 -55.54 -7.63 16.02
C ALA A 797 -56.52 -8.38 16.92
N LYS A 798 -56.00 -9.41 17.59
CA LYS A 798 -56.70 -10.26 18.56
C LYS A 798 -56.35 -9.89 20.00
N LYS A 799 -55.21 -9.24 20.19
CA LYS A 799 -54.67 -8.81 21.47
C LYS A 799 -53.98 -7.45 21.32
N LEU A 800 -54.07 -6.62 22.35
CA LEU A 800 -53.23 -5.43 22.55
C LEU A 800 -52.46 -5.63 23.85
N GLY A 801 -51.13 -5.54 23.84
CA GLY A 801 -50.39 -5.70 25.09
C GLY A 801 -48.89 -5.55 24.93
N CYS A 802 -48.19 -5.77 26.04
CA CYS A 802 -46.74 -5.75 26.10
C CYS A 802 -46.18 -7.17 26.20
N GLU A 803 -44.99 -7.41 25.64
CA GLU A 803 -44.27 -8.68 25.78
C GLU A 803 -43.95 -9.04 27.24
N CYS A 804 -43.79 -8.04 28.12
CA CYS A 804 -43.55 -8.29 29.55
C CYS A 804 -44.80 -8.79 30.31
N LEU A 805 -45.93 -8.92 29.62
CA LEU A 805 -47.23 -9.41 30.10
C LEU A 805 -47.88 -8.59 31.22
N ALA A 806 -47.27 -7.46 31.63
CA ALA A 806 -47.85 -6.59 32.65
C ALA A 806 -49.11 -5.84 32.17
N VAL A 807 -49.23 -5.62 30.86
CA VAL A 807 -50.41 -5.04 30.23
C VAL A 807 -50.83 -5.96 29.09
N SER A 808 -52.07 -6.46 29.14
CA SER A 808 -52.59 -7.42 28.18
C SER A 808 -54.12 -7.31 28.08
N TYR A 809 -54.61 -6.87 26.94
CA TYR A 809 -56.02 -6.76 26.60
C TYR A 809 -56.39 -7.73 25.49
N THR A 810 -57.39 -8.57 25.74
CA THR A 810 -58.01 -9.39 24.69
C THR A 810 -58.94 -8.54 23.84
N LEU A 811 -58.92 -8.70 22.52
CA LEU A 811 -59.76 -7.95 21.57
C LEU A 811 -60.84 -8.82 20.91
N ILE A 812 -60.90 -10.10 21.28
CA ILE A 812 -61.86 -11.10 20.77
C ILE A 812 -63.07 -11.12 21.69
N ARG A 813 -64.27 -11.02 21.12
CA ARG A 813 -65.53 -11.22 21.87
C ARG A 813 -65.89 -12.70 21.95
N LYS A 814 -66.62 -13.06 23.00
CA LYS A 814 -67.14 -14.42 23.23
C LYS A 814 -68.16 -14.84 22.17
#